data_AF-A0A3D5VG89-F1
#
_entry.id   AF-A0A3D5VG89-F1
#
_cell.length_a   1.000
_cell.length_b   1.000
_cell.length_c   1.000
_cell.angle_alpha   90.00
_cell.angle_beta   90.00
_cell.angle_gamma   90.00
#
_symmetry.space_group_name_H-M   'P 1'
#
loop_
_entity.id
_entity.type
_entity.pdbx_description
1 polymer ?
#
loop_
_entity_poly.entity_id
_entity_poly.type
_entity_poly.pdbx_seq_one_letter_code
_entity_poly.pdbx_strand_id
1 'polypeptide(L)'
;MPAGDLTLTARWEINTYTVTFLDWNGTILVTRTVEHGSAATAPANPTREEYTFTGWDVAFNNVTSNLTVTAQYQYSELAIINQLVEASTGRTRPAYTTSISEWDTYWTQFSTAFDAASQLYGNLQGKDSLTPEEKLALTTARLNLQRAVEILNGIEDFDAALGDRVSPKGLENYVNDRSRVLDPNFQSHRLMAYYDKETSDFYWLMSLFQQEQQFYAGTAGTGMNPGLKEVLKSETLIKVTSGEQVLEIYKPDGTRKTEAELENDIFPMVVEWVDGQIFEYYSFLAGKSESFNLVGKTSDDTEFQRSYTFNFVDSGIYLFDPYFDYYVDNDGAVLRDFRGFTIINATRDIGYNDSSIQAAINAANPGDTIYVAAGTYNESVTINKSITLIGDYGDERLMGPGPNAPILDGSSLTSVPGFQIASGVSDVTIKGFEIMNYNSGGIVGRGDGINNVTIENNFIHTVGNDGVLGGTSGTQILTGWAVAHNMIAGSGVNLDNIGDLSISNNQISNPAPGNGIAISVMSRADSNSMIVSGVTISNNDINGAINVFALATGSLSVTVENVNISNNTSYGAINIEALAEGSSNATVKGVSIDGNTISGNFAGIDLRKQGSGTTSLQDFTITGNSLAINNPKEDGCAVSLANVSGSSSLSNNTVTVTGTIGGSGSYFDGVDISGSATGSWTITENTLDGNNVGTASSGIRLRSSLPVTATFTMTGNTVTEWAQGILSDALASGTAVKLRRNWIFGNSGYGISNADNGAAIDAILNYWGHASGPKHATLNSGGQGNQVSNKVDFDPWHQDEDFISLSDGTVRNETQDKYYHSIQIAVNEA
;
A
#
# COMPACT_ATOMS: atom_id res chain seq x y z
N MET A 1 80.73 29.43 100.54
CA MET A 1 80.89 30.51 99.54
C MET A 1 82.12 30.21 98.69
N PRO A 2 82.06 30.23 97.35
CA PRO A 2 82.93 31.09 96.58
C PRO A 2 82.37 32.52 96.58
N ALA A 3 83.26 33.51 96.49
CA ALA A 3 82.95 34.93 96.49
C ALA A 3 83.03 35.48 95.05
N GLY A 4 81.90 35.94 94.50
CA GLY A 4 81.79 36.65 93.21
C GLY A 4 80.70 36.10 92.28
N ASP A 5 80.00 36.99 91.57
CA ASP A 5 79.02 36.64 90.52
C ASP A 5 79.73 35.97 89.34
N LEU A 6 79.23 34.80 88.90
CA LEU A 6 79.74 34.04 87.75
C LEU A 6 78.75 34.14 86.58
N THR A 7 79.14 34.85 85.52
CA THR A 7 78.42 34.80 84.24
C THR A 7 78.84 33.56 83.45
N LEU A 8 77.97 32.56 83.38
CA LEU A 8 78.12 31.42 82.46
C LEU A 8 77.49 31.80 81.12
N THR A 9 78.27 31.74 80.05
CA THR A 9 77.75 31.88 78.69
C THR A 9 77.60 30.49 78.10
N ALA A 10 76.37 30.03 77.87
CA ALA A 10 76.14 28.83 77.09
C ALA A 10 76.49 29.12 75.62
N ARG A 11 77.43 28.37 75.05
CA ARG A 11 77.68 28.33 73.61
C ARG A 11 77.03 27.07 73.07
N TRP A 12 76.09 27.24 72.14
CA TRP A 12 75.49 26.12 71.41
C TRP A 12 76.01 26.19 69.97
N GLU A 13 76.65 25.11 69.54
CA GLU A 13 76.96 24.86 68.14
C GLU A 13 75.97 23.80 67.66
N ILE A 14 75.24 24.07 66.59
CA ILE A 14 74.26 23.13 66.07
C ILE A 14 75.00 21.96 65.42
N ASN A 15 74.64 20.73 65.80
CA ASN A 15 75.21 19.54 65.17
C ASN A 15 74.88 19.57 63.67
N THR A 16 75.85 19.27 62.83
CA THR A 16 75.64 19.16 61.39
C THR A 16 75.80 17.72 60.93
N TYR A 17 74.95 17.28 60.00
CA TYR A 17 74.99 15.94 59.42
C TYR A 17 75.21 15.97 57.92
N THR A 18 75.88 14.94 57.44
CA THR A 18 76.18 14.74 56.02
C THR A 18 75.11 13.88 55.37
N VAL A 19 74.45 14.42 54.35
CA VAL A 19 73.51 13.70 53.49
C VAL A 19 74.18 13.45 52.14
N THR A 20 74.34 12.18 51.78
CA THR A 20 74.94 11.76 50.50
C THR A 20 73.84 11.21 49.60
N PHE A 21 73.59 11.90 48.48
CA PHE A 21 72.68 11.42 47.44
C PHE A 21 73.45 10.50 46.49
N LEU A 22 72.98 9.27 46.34
CA LEU A 22 73.54 8.26 45.45
C LEU A 22 72.60 7.99 44.27
N ASP A 23 73.19 7.65 43.12
CA ASP A 23 72.48 7.05 42.00
C ASP A 23 72.26 5.54 42.22
N TRP A 24 71.46 4.89 41.37
CA TRP A 24 71.10 3.46 41.46
C TRP A 24 72.30 2.51 41.49
N ASN A 25 73.45 2.93 40.93
CA ASN A 25 74.68 2.14 40.88
C ASN A 25 75.67 2.47 42.02
N GLY A 26 75.27 3.30 42.99
CA GLY A 26 76.11 3.74 44.10
C GLY A 26 77.02 4.94 43.79
N THR A 27 76.91 5.54 42.59
CA THR A 27 77.64 6.77 42.24
C THR A 27 77.14 7.93 43.08
N ILE A 28 78.04 8.70 43.70
CA ILE A 28 77.66 9.89 44.47
C ILE A 28 77.24 11.00 43.51
N LEU A 29 75.98 11.44 43.60
CA LEU A 29 75.43 12.55 42.84
C LEU A 29 75.77 13.90 43.48
N VAL A 30 75.55 14.02 44.79
CA VAL A 30 75.92 15.20 45.58
C VAL A 30 75.99 14.86 47.07
N THR A 31 76.83 15.58 47.81
CA THR A 31 76.86 15.54 49.28
C THR A 31 76.48 16.92 49.83
N ARG A 32 75.60 16.95 50.84
CA ARG A 32 75.14 18.17 51.51
C ARG A 32 75.37 18.05 53.01
N THR A 33 75.82 19.13 53.64
CA THR A 33 75.88 19.24 55.09
C THR A 33 74.72 20.10 55.56
N VAL A 34 73.88 19.59 56.46
CA VAL A 34 72.71 20.29 56.99
C VAL A 34 72.73 20.31 58.51
N GLU A 35 72.15 21.34 59.10
CA GLU A 35 71.98 21.45 60.55
C GLU A 35 71.00 20.41 61.09
N HIS A 36 71.19 19.97 62.33
CA HIS A 36 70.32 19.00 63.01
C HIS A 36 68.86 19.44 62.96
N GLY A 37 68.00 18.59 62.38
CA GLY A 37 66.57 18.83 62.25
C GLY A 37 66.16 19.61 60.99
N SER A 38 67.13 20.05 60.17
CA SER A 38 66.88 20.72 58.89
C SER A 38 66.69 19.72 57.73
N ALA A 39 66.04 20.15 56.65
CA ALA A 39 65.88 19.38 55.42
C ALA A 39 67.12 19.49 54.52
N ALA A 40 67.44 18.42 53.78
CA ALA A 40 68.45 18.45 52.72
C ALA A 40 67.83 18.83 51.37
N THR A 41 68.58 19.59 50.56
CA THR A 41 68.18 19.90 49.19
C THR A 41 68.71 18.83 48.24
N ALA A 42 67.79 18.08 47.62
CA ALA A 42 68.12 17.08 46.61
C ALA A 42 68.77 17.72 45.36
N PRO A 43 69.63 16.99 44.63
CA PRO A 43 70.11 17.41 43.32
C PRO A 43 68.96 17.41 42.30
N ALA A 44 69.24 17.87 41.07
CA ALA A 44 68.34 17.62 39.95
C ALA A 44 68.12 16.10 39.80
N ASN A 45 66.90 15.71 39.40
CA ASN A 45 66.55 14.30 39.25
C ASN A 45 67.55 13.62 38.31
N PRO A 46 68.19 12.52 38.73
CA PRO A 46 69.13 11.79 37.90
C PRO A 46 68.41 11.08 36.74
N THR A 47 69.11 10.88 35.64
CA THR A 47 68.58 10.24 34.43
C THR A 47 69.17 8.83 34.28
N ARG A 48 68.32 7.83 34.07
CA ARG A 48 68.70 6.45 33.75
C ARG A 48 68.04 6.04 32.45
N GLU A 49 68.83 5.61 31.47
CA GLU A 49 68.30 5.15 30.18
C GLU A 49 67.28 4.03 30.38
N GLU A 50 66.13 4.09 29.70
CA GLU A 50 64.96 3.20 29.82
C GLU A 50 64.19 3.23 31.15
N TYR A 51 64.61 4.01 32.15
CA TYR A 51 63.96 4.07 33.46
C TYR A 51 63.50 5.48 33.82
N THR A 52 62.36 5.57 34.50
CA THR A 52 61.81 6.81 35.03
C THR A 52 62.17 6.93 36.51
N PHE A 53 62.71 8.07 36.92
CA PHE A 53 62.99 8.37 38.33
C PHE A 53 61.66 8.45 39.10
N THR A 54 61.48 7.59 40.10
CA THR A 54 60.23 7.50 40.89
C THR A 54 60.33 8.16 42.25
N GLY A 55 61.54 8.52 42.70
CA GLY A 55 61.76 9.18 43.97
C GLY A 55 63.07 8.77 44.63
N TRP A 56 63.16 9.04 45.92
CA TRP A 56 64.30 8.67 46.75
C TRP A 56 63.88 7.60 47.75
N ASP A 57 64.78 6.68 48.09
CA ASP A 57 64.51 5.54 48.98
C ASP A 57 64.13 5.94 50.41
N VAL A 58 64.61 7.08 50.90
CA VAL A 58 64.39 7.57 52.26
C VAL A 58 64.03 9.06 52.29
N ALA A 59 63.24 9.46 53.28
CA ALA A 59 62.88 10.86 53.49
C ALA A 59 64.08 11.65 54.04
N PHE A 60 64.27 12.88 53.53
CA PHE A 60 65.40 13.75 53.89
C PHE A 60 64.94 15.17 54.32
N ASN A 61 63.68 15.31 54.75
CA ASN A 61 63.09 16.56 55.21
C ASN A 61 63.37 16.90 56.68
N ASN A 62 63.91 15.96 57.46
CA ASN A 62 64.28 16.14 58.87
C ASN A 62 65.51 15.27 59.21
N VAL A 63 66.71 15.84 59.11
CA VAL A 63 67.97 15.08 59.21
C VAL A 63 68.55 15.17 60.63
N THR A 64 68.61 14.05 61.34
CA THR A 64 69.13 13.94 62.73
C THR A 64 70.37 13.04 62.86
N SER A 65 70.85 12.47 61.76
CA SER A 65 72.10 11.70 61.64
C SER A 65 72.61 11.75 60.20
N ASN A 66 73.86 11.33 59.95
CA ASN A 66 74.32 11.13 58.57
C ASN A 66 73.36 10.19 57.81
N LEU A 67 73.04 10.53 56.58
CA LEU A 67 72.01 9.86 55.77
C LEU A 67 72.52 9.59 54.36
N THR A 68 72.30 8.38 53.86
CA THR A 68 72.49 8.05 52.46
C THR A 68 71.12 7.96 51.80
N VAL A 69 70.92 8.68 50.71
CA VAL A 69 69.66 8.77 49.98
C VAL A 69 69.89 8.28 48.55
N THR A 70 69.29 7.15 48.17
CA THR A 70 69.51 6.50 46.88
C THR A 70 68.34 6.74 45.92
N ALA A 71 68.65 7.10 44.68
CA ALA A 71 67.64 7.29 43.65
C ALA A 71 66.91 5.99 43.32
N GLN A 72 65.57 6.05 43.27
CA GLN A 72 64.68 4.96 42.90
C GLN A 72 64.14 5.16 41.48
N TYR A 73 63.95 4.06 40.78
CA TYR A 73 63.59 4.05 39.38
C TYR A 73 62.58 2.95 39.07
N GLN A 74 61.69 3.19 38.11
CA GLN A 74 60.85 2.17 37.51
C GLN A 74 61.18 2.03 36.03
N TYR A 75 61.18 0.81 35.52
CA TYR A 75 61.33 0.58 34.08
C TYR A 75 60.19 1.30 33.34
N SER A 76 60.51 2.18 32.40
CA SER A 76 59.53 3.13 31.84
C SER A 76 58.38 2.41 31.12
N GLU A 77 58.67 1.30 30.44
CA GLU A 77 57.65 0.48 29.79
C GLU A 77 56.66 -0.16 30.79
N LEU A 78 57.13 -0.49 32.00
CA LEU A 78 56.29 -1.05 33.06
C LEU A 78 55.30 -0.01 33.60
N ALA A 79 55.68 1.27 33.59
CA ALA A 79 54.76 2.36 33.92
C ALA A 79 53.72 2.57 32.81
N ILE A 80 54.14 2.48 31.54
CA ILE A 80 53.25 2.65 30.38
C ILE A 80 52.20 1.53 30.31
N ILE A 81 52.61 0.27 30.48
CA ILE A 81 51.64 -0.85 30.47
C ILE A 81 50.66 -0.75 31.64
N ASN A 82 51.09 -0.29 32.82
CA ASN A 82 50.19 -0.08 33.96
C ASN A 82 49.13 0.98 33.65
N GLN A 83 49.53 2.12 33.07
CA GLN A 83 48.59 3.16 32.66
C GLN A 83 47.56 2.63 31.66
N LEU A 84 48.00 1.79 30.71
CA LEU A 84 47.11 1.19 29.72
C LEU A 84 46.14 0.18 30.33
N VAL A 85 46.60 -0.64 31.28
CA VAL A 85 45.77 -1.57 32.05
C VAL A 85 44.75 -0.80 32.90
N GLU A 86 45.18 0.23 33.63
CA GLU A 86 44.29 1.08 34.42
C GLU A 86 43.21 1.75 33.55
N ALA A 87 43.59 2.29 32.38
CA ALA A 87 42.65 2.89 31.43
C ALA A 87 41.67 1.88 30.82
N SER A 88 42.08 0.62 30.71
CA SER A 88 41.24 -0.47 30.17
C SER A 88 40.37 -1.15 31.24
N THR A 89 40.64 -0.88 32.51
CA THR A 89 39.94 -1.51 33.63
C THR A 89 38.47 -1.06 33.67
N GLY A 90 37.55 -2.03 33.68
CA GLY A 90 36.12 -1.75 33.74
C GLY A 90 35.47 -1.44 32.39
N ARG A 91 36.19 -1.57 31.26
CA ARG A 91 35.58 -1.51 29.93
C ARG A 91 34.50 -2.59 29.79
N THR A 92 33.32 -2.22 29.30
CA THR A 92 32.19 -3.15 29.06
C THR A 92 31.88 -3.23 27.57
N ARG A 93 31.49 -4.43 27.12
CA ARG A 93 30.99 -4.65 25.75
C ARG A 93 29.62 -3.98 25.57
N PRO A 94 29.37 -3.22 24.49
CA PRO A 94 28.05 -2.67 24.24
C PRO A 94 26.99 -3.77 24.02
N ALA A 95 25.82 -3.62 24.63
CA ALA A 95 24.79 -4.67 24.66
C ALA A 95 24.27 -5.08 23.27
N TYR A 96 24.15 -4.14 22.33
CA TYR A 96 23.65 -4.39 20.97
C TYR A 96 24.60 -5.27 20.13
N THR A 97 25.83 -5.49 20.59
CA THR A 97 26.87 -6.15 19.78
C THR A 97 26.87 -7.67 19.89
N THR A 98 25.98 -8.27 20.69
CA THR A 98 26.02 -9.70 21.04
C THR A 98 25.78 -10.64 19.87
N SER A 99 25.12 -10.18 18.81
CA SER A 99 24.85 -10.92 17.56
C SER A 99 25.93 -10.73 16.50
N ILE A 100 26.93 -9.88 16.74
CA ILE A 100 27.91 -9.46 15.73
C ILE A 100 29.23 -10.20 15.90
N SER A 101 29.58 -11.02 14.90
CA SER A 101 30.72 -11.94 14.96
C SER A 101 32.09 -11.25 15.03
N GLU A 102 32.24 -10.09 14.39
CA GLU A 102 33.45 -9.28 14.45
C GLU A 102 33.68 -8.74 15.86
N TRP A 103 32.59 -8.37 16.56
CA TRP A 103 32.64 -7.95 17.95
C TRP A 103 33.08 -9.09 18.87
N ASP A 104 32.64 -10.33 18.64
CA ASP A 104 33.15 -11.49 19.39
C ASP A 104 34.66 -11.63 19.23
N THR A 105 35.15 -11.45 18.00
CA THR A 105 36.57 -11.57 17.67
C THR A 105 37.39 -10.48 18.37
N TYR A 106 37.03 -9.21 18.18
CA TYR A 106 37.80 -8.10 18.75
C TYR A 106 37.66 -8.01 20.27
N TRP A 107 36.50 -8.33 20.82
CA TRP A 107 36.32 -8.38 22.27
C TRP A 107 37.15 -9.49 22.92
N THR A 108 37.26 -10.65 22.27
CA THR A 108 38.12 -11.75 22.73
C THR A 108 39.60 -11.37 22.67
N GLN A 109 40.03 -10.69 21.59
CA GLN A 109 41.40 -10.18 21.46
C GLN A 109 41.73 -9.19 22.57
N PHE A 110 40.83 -8.23 22.84
CA PHE A 110 40.97 -7.27 23.93
C PHE A 110 41.04 -7.96 25.28
N SER A 111 40.09 -8.84 25.60
CA SER A 111 40.04 -9.54 26.89
C SER A 111 41.31 -10.36 27.13
N THR A 112 41.78 -11.08 26.11
CA THR A 112 43.01 -11.89 26.17
C THR A 112 44.25 -11.01 26.37
N ALA A 113 44.36 -9.91 25.63
CA ALA A 113 45.49 -8.99 25.75
C ALA A 113 45.49 -8.24 27.09
N PHE A 114 44.31 -7.87 27.60
CA PHE A 114 44.14 -7.23 28.89
C PHE A 114 44.53 -8.15 30.04
N ASP A 115 44.08 -9.40 30.03
CA ASP A 115 44.45 -10.38 31.05
C ASP A 115 45.96 -10.67 31.04
N ALA A 116 46.54 -10.85 29.85
CA ALA A 116 47.97 -11.08 29.69
C ALA A 116 48.81 -9.88 30.17
N ALA A 117 48.42 -8.65 29.82
CA ALA A 117 49.08 -7.43 30.26
C ALA A 117 48.95 -7.21 31.78
N SER A 118 47.75 -7.42 32.33
CA SER A 118 47.47 -7.29 33.77
C SER A 118 48.27 -8.30 34.59
N GLN A 119 48.30 -9.56 34.15
CA GLN A 119 49.08 -10.61 34.79
C GLN A 119 50.57 -10.33 34.71
N LEU A 120 51.08 -9.92 33.54
CA LEU A 120 52.50 -9.61 33.37
C LEU A 120 52.93 -8.41 34.22
N TYR A 121 52.11 -7.36 34.26
CA TYR A 121 52.35 -6.22 35.13
C TYR A 121 52.40 -6.65 36.61
N GLY A 122 51.41 -7.40 37.08
CA GLY A 122 51.38 -7.90 38.46
C GLY A 122 52.59 -8.78 38.82
N ASN A 123 53.12 -9.56 37.87
CA ASN A 123 54.30 -10.40 38.08
C ASN A 123 55.63 -9.61 38.13
N LEU A 124 55.70 -8.45 37.47
CA LEU A 124 56.93 -7.66 37.32
C LEU A 124 56.97 -6.40 38.21
N GLN A 125 55.83 -6.02 38.80
CA GLN A 125 55.74 -4.89 39.72
C GLN A 125 56.69 -5.09 40.92
N GLY A 126 57.53 -4.09 41.19
CA GLY A 126 58.45 -4.10 42.33
C GLY A 126 59.81 -4.79 42.10
N LYS A 127 60.12 -5.23 40.87
CA LYS A 127 61.47 -5.72 40.52
C LYS A 127 62.45 -4.56 40.26
N ASP A 128 63.66 -4.65 40.82
CA ASP A 128 64.74 -3.66 40.64
C ASP A 128 65.36 -3.66 39.23
N SER A 129 65.30 -4.79 38.53
CA SER A 129 65.81 -4.96 37.15
C SER A 129 65.06 -6.09 36.43
N LEU A 130 64.89 -5.95 35.11
CA LEU A 130 64.20 -6.92 34.25
C LEU A 130 65.16 -7.65 33.30
N THR A 131 64.89 -8.93 33.03
CA THR A 131 65.65 -9.69 32.01
C THR A 131 65.29 -9.25 30.58
N PRO A 132 66.14 -9.51 29.57
CA PRO A 132 65.80 -9.23 28.18
C PRO A 132 64.48 -9.87 27.72
N GLU A 133 64.18 -11.08 28.18
CA GLU A 133 62.93 -11.79 27.89
C GLU A 133 61.72 -11.10 28.52
N GLU A 134 61.84 -10.64 29.77
CA GLU A 134 60.78 -9.89 30.47
C GLU A 134 60.53 -8.54 29.82
N LYS A 135 61.59 -7.84 29.39
CA LYS A 135 61.48 -6.59 28.63
C LYS A 135 60.75 -6.80 27.30
N LEU A 136 61.11 -7.84 26.55
CA LEU A 136 60.44 -8.18 25.29
C LEU A 136 58.97 -8.57 25.51
N ALA A 137 58.67 -9.33 26.56
CA ALA A 137 57.31 -9.69 26.95
C ALA A 137 56.47 -8.46 27.30
N LEU A 138 57.05 -7.47 28.01
CA LEU A 138 56.38 -6.20 28.32
C LEU A 138 56.02 -5.42 27.07
N THR A 139 56.98 -5.26 26.15
CA THR A 139 56.73 -4.56 24.89
C THR A 139 55.67 -5.28 24.07
N THR A 140 55.72 -6.62 24.01
CA THR A 140 54.72 -7.42 23.27
C THR A 140 53.33 -7.29 23.89
N ALA A 141 53.21 -7.43 25.21
CA ALA A 141 51.93 -7.33 25.91
C ALA A 141 51.33 -5.91 25.83
N ARG A 142 52.16 -4.87 25.95
CA ARG A 142 51.72 -3.48 25.76
C ARG A 142 51.19 -3.26 24.35
N LEU A 143 51.95 -3.65 23.32
CA LEU A 143 51.54 -3.46 21.92
C LEU A 143 50.26 -4.23 21.60
N ASN A 144 50.12 -5.46 22.09
CA ASN A 144 48.90 -6.26 21.90
C ASN A 144 47.68 -5.61 22.56
N LEU A 145 47.80 -5.15 23.81
CA LEU A 145 46.70 -4.48 24.51
C LEU A 145 46.36 -3.14 23.84
N GLN A 146 47.38 -2.37 23.46
CA GLN A 146 47.21 -1.09 22.80
C GLN A 146 46.46 -1.26 21.48
N ARG A 147 46.89 -2.22 20.64
CA ARG A 147 46.23 -2.57 19.39
C ARG A 147 44.77 -2.96 19.62
N ALA A 148 44.49 -3.84 20.58
CA ALA A 148 43.12 -4.28 20.83
C ALA A 148 42.20 -3.14 21.31
N VAL A 149 42.72 -2.22 22.14
CA VAL A 149 41.99 -1.00 22.56
C VAL A 149 41.73 -0.07 21.38
N GLU A 150 42.73 0.16 20.53
CA GLU A 150 42.60 1.01 19.34
C GLU A 150 41.57 0.46 18.36
N ILE A 151 41.53 -0.86 18.15
CA ILE A 151 40.52 -1.52 17.31
C ILE A 151 39.11 -1.28 17.88
N LEU A 152 38.89 -1.55 19.18
CA LEU A 152 37.57 -1.38 19.80
C LEU A 152 37.10 0.08 19.76
N ASN A 153 37.99 1.04 20.01
CA ASN A 153 37.65 2.46 19.90
C ASN A 153 37.31 2.85 18.46
N GLY A 154 38.02 2.30 17.47
CA GLY A 154 37.75 2.58 16.06
C GLY A 154 36.40 2.04 15.59
N ILE A 155 36.04 0.80 15.93
CA ILE A 155 34.72 0.26 15.57
C ILE A 155 33.57 0.97 16.30
N GLU A 156 33.77 1.39 17.55
CA GLU A 156 32.79 2.20 18.29
C GLU A 156 32.63 3.60 17.67
N ASP A 157 33.71 4.19 17.17
CA ASP A 157 33.67 5.45 16.42
C ASP A 157 32.88 5.30 15.11
N PHE A 158 33.05 4.18 14.40
CA PHE A 158 32.25 3.86 13.21
C PHE A 158 30.75 3.72 13.53
N ASP A 159 30.40 2.90 14.52
CA ASP A 159 29.00 2.70 14.94
C ASP A 159 28.39 4.04 15.44
N ALA A 160 29.16 4.87 16.14
CA ALA A 160 28.71 6.18 16.62
C ALA A 160 28.50 7.21 15.49
N ALA A 161 29.33 7.16 14.46
CA ALA A 161 29.22 8.04 13.30
C ALA A 161 28.00 7.70 12.42
N LEU A 162 27.58 6.43 12.40
CA LEU A 162 26.32 6.00 11.76
C LEU A 162 25.08 6.48 12.53
N GLY A 163 25.18 6.67 13.84
CA GLY A 163 24.08 7.11 14.68
C GLY A 163 23.25 5.92 15.18
N ASP A 164 21.95 6.08 15.40
CA ASP A 164 20.99 5.01 15.76
C ASP A 164 19.60 5.27 15.16
N ARG A 165 18.60 4.46 15.52
CA ARG A 165 17.19 4.63 15.13
C ARG A 165 16.66 6.05 15.38
N VAL A 166 17.05 6.70 16.49
CA VAL A 166 16.51 7.99 16.91
C VAL A 166 17.29 9.16 16.29
N SER A 167 18.58 8.95 15.99
CA SER A 167 19.41 9.91 15.26
C SER A 167 20.35 9.17 14.29
N PRO A 168 19.88 8.79 13.09
CA PRO A 168 20.67 8.05 12.10
C PRO A 168 21.63 8.98 11.33
N LYS A 169 22.65 9.49 12.04
CA LYS A 169 23.60 10.53 11.58
C LYS A 169 24.27 10.27 10.23
N GLY A 170 24.46 9.01 9.83
CA GLY A 170 25.04 8.69 8.52
C GLY A 170 24.24 9.30 7.35
N LEU A 171 22.90 9.24 7.43
CA LEU A 171 21.98 9.57 6.32
C LEU A 171 20.97 10.69 6.61
N GLU A 172 20.81 11.05 7.88
CA GLU A 172 19.76 11.95 8.39
C GLU A 172 19.78 13.35 7.74
N ASN A 173 20.94 14.00 7.63
CA ASN A 173 21.06 15.40 7.17
C ASN A 173 20.63 15.66 5.71
N TYR A 174 20.42 14.61 4.90
CA TYR A 174 20.18 14.75 3.46
C TYR A 174 18.95 13.98 2.95
N VAL A 175 18.60 12.87 3.59
CA VAL A 175 17.42 12.06 3.23
C VAL A 175 16.24 12.44 4.13
N ASN A 176 16.42 12.38 5.45
CA ASN A 176 15.38 12.69 6.45
C ASN A 176 15.12 14.20 6.57
N ASP A 177 16.17 15.02 6.64
CA ASP A 177 15.99 16.48 6.75
C ASP A 177 15.39 17.10 5.49
N ARG A 178 15.79 16.64 4.29
CA ARG A 178 15.14 17.09 3.05
C ARG A 178 13.71 16.59 2.94
N SER A 179 13.41 15.39 3.43
CA SER A 179 12.02 14.92 3.49
C SER A 179 11.18 15.76 4.46
N ARG A 180 11.78 16.43 5.45
CA ARG A 180 11.07 17.33 6.38
C ARG A 180 10.91 18.78 5.87
N VAL A 181 11.48 19.15 4.71
CA VAL A 181 11.34 20.50 4.14
C VAL A 181 9.96 20.66 3.48
N LEU A 182 9.21 21.66 3.93
CA LEU A 182 7.97 22.10 3.30
C LEU A 182 8.27 22.98 2.08
N ASP A 183 8.68 22.37 0.96
CA ASP A 183 8.82 23.05 -0.33
C ASP A 183 7.64 22.67 -1.24
N PRO A 184 6.86 23.63 -1.76
CA PRO A 184 5.76 23.33 -2.69
C PRO A 184 6.19 22.61 -3.99
N ASN A 185 7.49 22.62 -4.33
CA ASN A 185 8.05 21.88 -5.47
C ASN A 185 8.67 20.53 -5.08
N PHE A 186 8.82 20.23 -3.77
CA PHE A 186 9.35 18.98 -3.24
C PHE A 186 8.46 18.51 -2.08
N GLN A 187 7.56 17.56 -2.33
CA GLN A 187 6.62 17.14 -1.28
C GLN A 187 7.36 16.41 -0.16
N SER A 188 7.05 16.77 1.08
CA SER A 188 7.67 16.25 2.29
C SER A 188 7.43 14.74 2.51
N HIS A 189 8.28 14.09 3.31
CA HIS A 189 8.16 12.72 3.83
C HIS A 189 8.10 11.62 2.75
N ARG A 190 8.98 11.70 1.74
CA ARG A 190 9.02 10.73 0.63
C ARG A 190 10.13 9.69 0.73
N LEU A 191 11.04 9.90 1.66
CA LEU A 191 12.36 9.28 1.75
C LEU A 191 12.70 9.12 3.23
N MET A 192 12.67 7.87 3.72
CA MET A 192 12.95 7.54 5.12
C MET A 192 14.10 6.55 5.20
N ALA A 193 14.91 6.73 6.24
CA ALA A 193 16.11 5.95 6.52
C ALA A 193 16.02 5.39 7.94
N TYR A 194 16.38 4.12 8.11
CA TYR A 194 16.38 3.45 9.40
C TYR A 194 17.71 2.68 9.58
N TYR A 195 18.41 2.88 10.68
CA TYR A 195 19.64 2.15 11.00
C TYR A 195 19.42 1.24 12.22
N ASP A 196 19.59 -0.06 12.01
CA ASP A 196 19.53 -1.08 13.04
C ASP A 196 20.95 -1.46 13.51
N LYS A 197 21.28 -1.05 14.74
CA LYS A 197 22.58 -1.34 15.37
C LYS A 197 22.78 -2.81 15.66
N GLU A 198 21.72 -3.56 15.94
CA GLU A 198 21.81 -4.94 16.41
C GLU A 198 22.14 -5.89 15.25
N THR A 199 21.65 -5.57 14.05
CA THR A 199 21.91 -6.33 12.83
C THR A 199 23.00 -5.72 11.96
N SER A 200 23.37 -4.46 12.19
CA SER A 200 24.26 -3.66 11.32
C SER A 200 23.65 -3.32 9.96
N ASP A 201 22.32 -3.30 9.89
CA ASP A 201 21.56 -3.03 8.68
C ASP A 201 21.15 -1.57 8.58
N PHE A 202 21.34 -0.99 7.41
CA PHE A 202 20.80 0.29 7.03
C PHE A 202 19.67 0.10 6.02
N TYR A 203 18.48 0.58 6.32
CA TYR A 203 17.30 0.47 5.47
C TYR A 203 16.99 1.80 4.81
N TRP A 204 16.91 1.77 3.49
CA TRP A 204 16.36 2.84 2.67
C TRP A 204 14.93 2.47 2.28
N LEU A 205 13.96 3.14 2.89
CA LEU A 205 12.55 2.90 2.66
C LEU A 205 12.07 3.74 1.47
N MET A 206 11.62 3.08 0.40
CA MET A 206 11.19 3.75 -0.82
C MET A 206 9.67 3.76 -0.91
N SER A 207 9.07 4.95 -0.79
CA SER A 207 7.64 5.14 -1.03
C SER A 207 7.28 4.74 -2.46
N LEU A 208 6.04 4.30 -2.68
CA LEU A 208 5.58 3.93 -4.01
C LEU A 208 5.69 5.11 -5.00
N PHE A 209 5.37 6.32 -4.53
CA PHE A 209 5.58 7.55 -5.29
C PHE A 209 7.03 7.67 -5.78
N GLN A 210 8.01 7.42 -4.90
CA GLN A 210 9.42 7.52 -5.24
C GLN A 210 9.82 6.46 -6.26
N GLN A 211 9.32 5.24 -6.14
CA GLN A 211 9.63 4.15 -7.06
C GLN A 211 9.21 4.46 -8.50
N GLU A 212 8.13 5.22 -8.69
CA GLU A 212 7.66 5.71 -10.00
C GLU A 212 8.46 6.90 -10.54
N GLN A 213 9.40 7.45 -9.77
CA GLN A 213 10.28 8.53 -10.23
C GLN A 213 11.54 7.99 -10.87
N GLN A 214 12.01 8.69 -11.91
CA GLN A 214 13.38 8.54 -12.39
C GLN A 214 14.37 9.12 -11.37
N PHE A 215 15.62 8.66 -11.40
CA PHE A 215 16.69 9.33 -10.68
C PHE A 215 16.83 10.79 -11.15
N TYR A 216 16.68 11.76 -10.24
CA TYR A 216 16.83 13.17 -10.56
C TYR A 216 18.28 13.63 -10.44
N ALA A 217 18.71 14.51 -11.34
CA ALA A 217 19.95 15.27 -11.17
C ALA A 217 19.83 16.16 -9.93
N GLY A 218 20.55 15.81 -8.85
CA GLY A 218 20.43 16.45 -7.54
C GLY A 218 19.74 15.63 -6.44
N THR A 219 19.06 14.52 -6.77
CA THR A 219 18.92 13.37 -5.84
C THR A 219 20.10 12.40 -6.01
N ALA A 220 20.73 12.43 -7.19
CA ALA A 220 22.14 12.11 -7.43
C ALA A 220 23.02 13.35 -7.16
N GLY A 221 23.08 13.82 -5.91
CA GLY A 221 24.02 14.86 -5.51
C GLY A 221 25.47 14.35 -5.60
N THR A 222 26.25 14.94 -6.51
CA THR A 222 27.74 14.96 -6.58
C THR A 222 28.54 13.66 -6.51
N GLY A 223 27.93 12.49 -6.38
CA GLY A 223 28.62 11.20 -6.47
C GLY A 223 28.64 10.36 -5.21
N MET A 224 28.26 10.87 -4.01
CA MET A 224 27.90 10.00 -2.88
C MET A 224 26.39 9.91 -2.71
N ASN A 225 25.81 8.79 -3.12
CA ASN A 225 24.61 8.32 -2.43
C ASN A 225 24.79 6.85 -2.04
N PRO A 226 25.66 6.68 -1.04
CA PRO A 226 25.20 6.07 0.19
C PRO A 226 25.80 6.85 1.34
N GLY A 227 25.07 7.83 1.85
CA GLY A 227 24.88 7.96 3.29
C GLY A 227 25.99 7.84 4.32
N LEU A 228 27.25 7.91 3.94
CA LEU A 228 28.39 7.64 4.81
C LEU A 228 29.15 8.93 5.05
N LYS A 229 28.57 10.08 4.75
CA LYS A 229 29.27 11.37 4.80
C LYS A 229 29.78 11.69 6.20
N GLU A 230 28.96 11.46 7.23
CA GLU A 230 29.39 11.62 8.62
C GLU A 230 30.37 10.52 9.04
N VAL A 231 30.19 9.29 8.54
CA VAL A 231 31.08 8.16 8.78
C VAL A 231 32.47 8.39 8.18
N LEU A 232 32.54 8.95 6.97
CA LEU A 232 33.79 9.22 6.29
C LEU A 232 34.63 10.20 7.08
N LYS A 233 34.03 11.09 7.90
CA LYS A 233 34.74 12.05 8.77
C LYS A 233 35.48 11.41 9.94
N SER A 234 35.24 10.13 10.24
CA SER A 234 36.01 9.40 11.26
C SER A 234 37.52 9.49 10.97
N GLU A 235 38.29 9.84 12.00
CA GLU A 235 39.75 9.97 11.89
C GLU A 235 40.44 8.61 11.76
N THR A 236 39.80 7.55 12.25
CA THR A 236 40.36 6.18 12.26
C THR A 236 40.11 5.44 10.95
N LEU A 237 39.19 5.91 10.11
CA LEU A 237 38.84 5.32 8.83
C LEU A 237 39.93 5.58 7.78
N ILE A 238 40.41 4.53 7.13
CA ILE A 238 41.42 4.62 6.06
C ILE A 238 40.89 4.24 4.68
N LYS A 239 39.91 3.34 4.59
CA LYS A 239 39.24 2.97 3.34
C LYS A 239 37.86 2.36 3.59
N VAL A 240 37.01 2.41 2.57
CA VAL A 240 35.71 1.70 2.50
C VAL A 240 35.81 0.65 1.39
N THR A 241 35.33 -0.56 1.64
CA THR A 241 35.30 -1.63 0.63
C THR A 241 33.90 -2.17 0.44
N SER A 242 33.53 -2.48 -0.80
CA SER A 242 32.27 -3.16 -1.14
C SER A 242 32.46 -3.86 -2.48
N GLY A 243 32.14 -5.16 -2.56
CA GLY A 243 32.44 -5.96 -3.74
C GLY A 243 33.92 -5.89 -4.13
N GLU A 244 34.20 -5.53 -5.38
CA GLU A 244 35.56 -5.30 -5.89
C GLU A 244 36.04 -3.85 -5.71
N GLN A 245 35.18 -2.95 -5.22
CA GLN A 245 35.46 -1.52 -5.12
C GLN A 245 36.14 -1.16 -3.81
N VAL A 246 37.06 -0.20 -3.91
CA VAL A 246 37.79 0.35 -2.77
C VAL A 246 37.80 1.87 -2.88
N LEU A 247 37.25 2.54 -1.86
CA LEU A 247 37.37 3.98 -1.68
C LEU A 247 38.47 4.27 -0.65
N GLU A 248 39.60 4.78 -1.12
CA GLU A 248 40.69 5.23 -0.26
C GLU A 248 40.38 6.60 0.36
N ILE A 249 40.54 6.75 1.67
CA ILE A 249 40.30 8.03 2.40
C ILE A 249 41.49 8.99 2.29
N TYR A 250 42.68 8.45 2.07
CA TYR A 250 43.93 9.20 1.96
C TYR A 250 44.44 9.22 0.52
N LYS A 251 45.14 10.29 0.18
CA LYS A 251 45.88 10.42 -1.08
C LYS A 251 47.18 9.61 -0.99
N PRO A 252 47.82 9.28 -2.13
CA PRO A 252 49.12 8.61 -2.13
C PRO A 252 50.23 9.35 -1.38
N ASP A 253 50.09 10.66 -1.16
CA ASP A 253 51.02 11.49 -0.39
C ASP A 253 50.77 11.46 1.14
N GLY A 254 49.78 10.69 1.59
CA GLY A 254 49.40 10.55 3.00
C GLY A 254 48.47 11.65 3.52
N THR A 255 48.07 12.63 2.70
CA THR A 255 47.09 13.64 3.09
C THR A 255 45.67 13.10 2.95
N ARG A 256 44.78 13.47 3.88
CA ARG A 256 43.36 13.05 3.84
C ARG A 256 42.66 13.74 2.68
N LYS A 257 41.85 13.00 1.91
CA LYS A 257 41.03 13.59 0.84
C LYS A 257 39.99 14.55 1.41
N THR A 258 39.71 15.61 0.65
CA THR A 258 38.62 16.53 0.96
C THR A 258 37.28 15.85 0.71
N GLU A 259 36.22 16.40 1.29
CA GLU A 259 34.85 15.92 1.10
C GLU A 259 34.48 15.82 -0.39
N ALA A 260 34.72 16.87 -1.18
CA ALA A 260 34.44 16.86 -2.61
C ALA A 260 35.27 15.83 -3.41
N GLU A 261 36.48 15.50 -2.97
CA GLU A 261 37.29 14.46 -3.61
C GLU A 261 36.70 13.06 -3.31
N LEU A 262 36.33 12.81 -2.05
CA LEU A 262 35.64 11.58 -1.65
C LEU A 262 34.30 11.41 -2.38
N GLU A 263 33.60 12.51 -2.63
CA GLU A 263 32.33 12.48 -3.36
C GLU A 263 32.49 12.02 -4.81
N ASN A 264 33.55 12.44 -5.48
CA ASN A 264 33.83 11.98 -6.85
C ASN A 264 34.34 10.54 -6.88
N ASP A 265 35.15 10.15 -5.89
CA ASP A 265 35.85 8.87 -5.89
C ASP A 265 34.95 7.68 -5.51
N ILE A 266 33.83 7.90 -4.80
CA ILE A 266 32.92 6.81 -4.43
C ILE A 266 32.05 6.34 -5.61
N PHE A 267 31.95 7.14 -6.68
CA PHE A 267 31.00 6.93 -7.78
C PHE A 267 31.03 5.51 -8.37
N PRO A 268 32.19 4.86 -8.61
CA PRO A 268 32.23 3.47 -9.09
C PRO A 268 31.51 2.48 -8.17
N MET A 269 31.65 2.66 -6.85
CA MET A 269 30.98 1.82 -5.85
C MET A 269 29.47 2.01 -5.87
N VAL A 270 29.00 3.25 -6.04
CA VAL A 270 27.57 3.54 -6.18
C VAL A 270 26.99 2.94 -7.45
N VAL A 271 27.73 3.01 -8.57
CA VAL A 271 27.33 2.41 -9.84
C VAL A 271 27.16 0.89 -9.69
N GLU A 272 28.03 0.22 -8.93
CA GLU A 272 27.93 -1.21 -8.64
C GLU A 272 26.68 -1.54 -7.82
N TRP A 273 26.41 -0.79 -6.75
CA TRP A 273 25.22 -1.00 -5.89
C TRP A 273 23.88 -0.85 -6.61
N VAL A 274 23.87 -0.15 -7.75
CA VAL A 274 22.66 0.03 -8.57
C VAL A 274 22.72 -0.76 -9.89
N ASP A 275 23.63 -1.73 -10.02
CA ASP A 275 23.84 -2.54 -11.23
C ASP A 275 24.04 -1.70 -12.52
N GLY A 276 24.63 -0.52 -12.40
CA GLY A 276 24.83 0.39 -13.52
C GLY A 276 23.59 1.15 -13.98
N GLN A 277 22.45 1.02 -13.29
CA GLN A 277 21.16 1.59 -13.68
C GLN A 277 20.88 3.00 -13.12
N ILE A 278 21.91 3.85 -13.01
CA ILE A 278 21.87 5.20 -12.42
C ILE A 278 20.90 6.21 -13.08
N PHE A 279 20.25 5.86 -14.19
CA PHE A 279 19.27 6.70 -14.92
C PHE A 279 17.89 6.06 -15.10
N GLU A 280 17.65 4.91 -14.45
CA GLU A 280 16.36 4.22 -14.46
C GLU A 280 15.44 4.75 -13.35
N TYR A 281 14.43 3.96 -12.98
CA TYR A 281 13.48 4.24 -11.91
C TYR A 281 13.96 3.71 -10.55
N TYR A 282 13.55 4.35 -9.44
CA TYR A 282 13.86 3.87 -8.09
C TYR A 282 13.29 2.46 -7.82
N SER A 283 12.24 2.03 -8.53
CA SER A 283 11.68 0.68 -8.43
C SER A 283 12.71 -0.45 -8.63
N PHE A 284 13.80 -0.21 -9.36
CA PHE A 284 14.86 -1.21 -9.57
C PHE A 284 15.68 -1.51 -8.32
N LEU A 285 15.69 -0.61 -7.33
CA LEU A 285 16.42 -0.83 -6.09
C LEU A 285 15.62 -1.67 -5.10
N ALA A 286 14.29 -1.72 -5.22
CA ALA A 286 13.43 -2.42 -4.27
C ALA A 286 13.82 -3.90 -4.15
N GLY A 287 14.08 -4.34 -2.91
CA GLY A 287 14.51 -5.70 -2.57
C GLY A 287 16.01 -5.97 -2.73
N LYS A 288 16.83 -4.99 -3.10
CA LYS A 288 18.29 -5.15 -3.16
C LYS A 288 18.95 -4.95 -1.81
N SER A 289 20.09 -5.61 -1.63
CA SER A 289 20.94 -5.43 -0.46
C SER A 289 22.41 -5.42 -0.84
N GLU A 290 23.20 -4.53 -0.24
CA GLU A 290 24.62 -4.35 -0.55
C GLU A 290 25.46 -4.27 0.72
N SER A 291 26.43 -5.17 0.84
CA SER A 291 27.35 -5.18 1.99
C SER A 291 28.58 -4.33 1.73
N PHE A 292 29.04 -3.63 2.76
CA PHE A 292 30.26 -2.84 2.73
C PHE A 292 31.01 -2.94 4.06
N ASN A 293 32.30 -2.66 4.02
CA ASN A 293 33.16 -2.66 5.19
C ASN A 293 33.81 -1.30 5.37
N LEU A 294 33.82 -0.84 6.62
CA LEU A 294 34.65 0.27 7.04
C LEU A 294 35.96 -0.30 7.58
N VAL A 295 37.08 0.14 7.02
CA VAL A 295 38.40 -0.34 7.42
C VAL A 295 39.16 0.79 8.10
N GLY A 296 39.53 0.53 9.35
CA GLY A 296 40.39 1.41 10.14
C GLY A 296 41.78 0.84 10.32
N LYS A 297 42.65 1.63 10.94
CA LYS A 297 44.05 1.25 11.15
C LYS A 297 44.56 1.70 12.51
N THR A 298 45.25 0.81 13.21
CA THR A 298 45.90 1.08 14.50
C THR A 298 47.24 1.81 14.32
N SER A 299 47.79 2.31 15.42
CA SER A 299 49.06 3.04 15.44
C SER A 299 50.27 2.19 15.02
N ASP A 300 50.14 0.86 15.04
CA ASP A 300 51.15 -0.10 14.60
C ASP A 300 50.88 -0.69 13.21
N ASP A 301 50.06 0.01 12.43
CA ASP A 301 49.68 -0.30 11.07
C ASP A 301 48.79 -1.54 10.88
N THR A 302 48.19 -2.09 11.94
CA THR A 302 47.24 -3.20 11.82
C THR A 302 45.88 -2.70 11.32
N GLU A 303 45.39 -3.25 10.21
CA GLU A 303 44.04 -2.98 9.72
C GLU A 303 42.99 -3.77 10.53
N PHE A 304 41.85 -3.14 10.78
CA PHE A 304 40.65 -3.77 11.34
C PHE A 304 39.43 -3.32 10.54
N GLN A 305 38.37 -4.13 10.54
CA GLN A 305 37.19 -3.84 9.75
C GLN A 305 35.89 -4.01 10.54
N ARG A 306 34.86 -3.34 10.08
CA ARG A 306 33.48 -3.51 10.56
C ARG A 306 32.55 -3.57 9.35
N SER A 307 31.76 -4.64 9.26
CA SER A 307 30.87 -4.91 8.12
C SER A 307 29.45 -4.41 8.39
N TYR A 308 28.78 -3.93 7.35
CA TYR A 308 27.42 -3.40 7.36
C TYR A 308 26.69 -3.76 6.07
N THR A 309 25.36 -3.65 6.07
CA THR A 309 24.53 -3.93 4.88
C THR A 309 23.53 -2.82 4.63
N PHE A 310 23.47 -2.31 3.40
CA PHE A 310 22.39 -1.47 2.91
C PHE A 310 21.25 -2.37 2.41
N ASN A 311 20.01 -2.04 2.75
CA ASN A 311 18.80 -2.72 2.32
C ASN A 311 17.87 -1.69 1.68
N PHE A 312 17.51 -1.89 0.42
CA PHE A 312 16.56 -1.05 -0.29
C PHE A 312 15.19 -1.71 -0.22
N VAL A 313 14.25 -1.12 0.52
CA VAL A 313 12.97 -1.77 0.84
C VAL A 313 11.83 -1.07 0.12
N ASP A 314 11.02 -1.86 -0.59
CA ASP A 314 9.71 -1.43 -1.06
C ASP A 314 8.80 -1.21 0.15
N SER A 315 8.43 0.05 0.40
CA SER A 315 7.53 0.37 1.50
C SER A 315 6.06 0.41 1.09
N GLY A 316 5.72 0.27 -0.20
CA GLY A 316 4.35 0.18 -0.74
C GLY A 316 3.42 1.38 -0.51
N ILE A 317 3.80 2.33 0.35
CA ILE A 317 2.90 3.40 0.83
C ILE A 317 3.09 4.66 -0.03
N TYR A 318 1.98 5.24 -0.52
CA TYR A 318 1.97 6.55 -1.15
C TYR A 318 2.21 7.64 -0.11
N LEU A 319 3.42 8.22 -0.13
CA LEU A 319 3.92 9.24 0.81
C LEU A 319 4.01 8.70 2.25
N PHE A 320 5.19 8.76 2.87
CA PHE A 320 5.26 8.49 4.30
C PHE A 320 4.43 9.52 5.04
N ASP A 321 3.76 9.05 6.07
CA ASP A 321 2.95 9.89 6.90
C ASP A 321 3.84 10.89 7.64
N PRO A 322 3.57 12.21 7.55
CA PRO A 322 4.39 13.22 8.21
C PRO A 322 4.39 13.12 9.74
N TYR A 323 3.44 12.38 10.32
CA TYR A 323 3.30 12.22 11.77
C TYR A 323 4.05 11.00 12.33
N PHE A 324 4.69 10.21 11.47
CA PHE A 324 5.34 8.95 11.86
C PHE A 324 6.76 8.85 11.34
N ASP A 325 7.64 8.36 12.21
CA ASP A 325 8.86 7.68 11.77
C ASP A 325 8.50 6.24 11.37
N TYR A 326 9.37 5.58 10.63
CA TYR A 326 9.13 4.26 10.06
C TYR A 326 10.31 3.33 10.33
N TYR A 327 10.03 2.04 10.48
CA TYR A 327 11.05 1.01 10.68
C TYR A 327 10.71 -0.25 9.89
N VAL A 328 11.71 -1.12 9.70
CA VAL A 328 11.52 -2.46 9.14
C VAL A 328 11.48 -3.44 10.30
N ASP A 329 10.42 -4.24 10.38
CA ASP A 329 10.34 -5.28 11.40
C ASP A 329 11.18 -6.52 11.02
N ASN A 330 11.19 -7.51 11.90
CA ASN A 330 11.96 -8.74 11.70
C ASN A 330 11.48 -9.57 10.50
N ASP A 331 10.26 -9.34 10.03
CA ASP A 331 9.67 -10.02 8.87
C ASP A 331 9.90 -9.23 7.56
N GLY A 332 10.61 -8.10 7.64
CA GLY A 332 10.93 -7.26 6.49
C GLY A 332 9.83 -6.26 6.12
N ALA A 333 8.78 -6.12 6.93
CA ALA A 333 7.67 -5.22 6.67
C ALA A 333 7.98 -3.80 7.17
N VAL A 334 7.61 -2.80 6.38
CA VAL A 334 7.77 -1.39 6.74
C VAL A 334 6.57 -0.93 7.57
N LEU A 335 6.81 -0.56 8.83
CA LEU A 335 5.76 -0.20 9.79
C LEU A 335 5.93 1.22 10.31
N ARG A 336 4.80 1.85 10.65
CA ARG A 336 4.76 3.11 11.40
C ARG A 336 5.28 2.88 12.81
N ASP A 337 6.21 3.73 13.26
CA ASP A 337 6.66 3.75 14.64
C ASP A 337 5.64 4.48 15.52
N PHE A 338 4.84 3.72 16.27
CA PHE A 338 3.88 4.26 17.22
C PHE A 338 4.51 4.76 18.53
N ARG A 339 5.84 4.79 18.66
CA ARG A 339 6.55 5.37 19.82
C ARG A 339 6.14 4.72 21.16
N GLY A 340 5.76 3.44 21.11
CA GLY A 340 5.25 2.67 22.25
C GLY A 340 3.76 2.87 22.57
N PHE A 341 3.03 3.70 21.81
CA PHE A 341 1.59 3.89 21.92
C PHE A 341 0.80 2.86 21.11
N THR A 342 -0.46 2.60 21.49
CA THR A 342 -1.38 1.77 20.70
C THR A 342 -2.26 2.62 19.80
N ILE A 343 -2.48 3.89 20.15
CA ILE A 343 -3.28 4.84 19.38
C ILE A 343 -2.58 6.20 19.41
N ILE A 344 -2.50 6.90 18.27
CA ILE A 344 -1.98 8.26 18.18
C ILE A 344 -3.02 9.16 17.53
N ASN A 345 -3.39 10.24 18.20
CA ASN A 345 -4.05 11.38 17.56
C ASN A 345 -2.97 12.25 16.92
N ALA A 346 -2.82 12.11 15.61
CA ALA A 346 -1.74 12.71 14.84
C ALA A 346 -1.86 14.23 14.74
N THR A 347 -3.08 14.75 14.56
CA THR A 347 -3.36 16.19 14.49
C THR A 347 -2.94 16.92 15.76
N ARG A 348 -2.97 16.24 16.90
CA ARG A 348 -2.65 16.80 18.22
C ARG A 348 -1.30 16.35 18.77
N ASP A 349 -0.62 15.42 18.10
CA ASP A 349 0.58 14.73 18.58
C ASP A 349 0.42 14.15 20.00
N ILE A 350 -0.69 13.43 20.22
CA ILE A 350 -1.01 12.79 21.51
C ILE A 350 -1.09 11.28 21.32
N GLY A 351 -0.26 10.54 22.06
CA GLY A 351 -0.30 9.09 22.14
C GLY A 351 -1.12 8.56 23.32
N TYR A 352 -1.75 7.41 23.14
CA TYR A 352 -2.52 6.70 24.16
C TYR A 352 -1.98 5.26 24.32
N ASN A 353 -1.68 4.86 25.56
CA ASN A 353 -1.27 3.50 25.93
C ASN A 353 -2.46 2.74 26.52
N ASP A 354 -2.59 1.45 26.20
CA ASP A 354 -3.61 0.54 26.75
C ASP A 354 -5.04 1.12 26.74
N SER A 355 -5.32 1.98 25.76
CA SER A 355 -6.56 2.73 25.64
C SER A 355 -7.41 2.16 24.51
N SER A 356 -8.72 2.26 24.66
CA SER A 356 -9.67 1.88 23.62
C SER A 356 -9.73 2.94 22.51
N ILE A 357 -10.11 2.54 21.31
CA ILE A 357 -10.37 3.44 20.17
C ILE A 357 -11.43 4.48 20.58
N GLN A 358 -12.48 4.06 21.28
CA GLN A 358 -13.50 4.97 21.80
C GLN A 358 -12.92 6.03 22.75
N ALA A 359 -11.96 5.69 23.60
CA ALA A 359 -11.33 6.65 24.52
C ALA A 359 -10.57 7.75 23.76
N ALA A 360 -9.84 7.38 22.71
CA ALA A 360 -9.14 8.33 21.84
C ALA A 360 -10.13 9.25 21.10
N ILE A 361 -11.23 8.70 20.55
CA ILE A 361 -12.29 9.50 19.91
C ILE A 361 -12.95 10.46 20.90
N ASN A 362 -13.18 10.04 22.14
CA ASN A 362 -13.77 10.88 23.17
C ASN A 362 -12.89 12.09 23.48
N ALA A 363 -11.57 11.89 23.55
CA ALA A 363 -10.58 12.94 23.80
C ALA A 363 -10.29 13.84 22.58
N ALA A 364 -10.58 13.36 21.36
CA ALA A 364 -10.33 14.08 20.12
C ALA A 364 -11.31 15.25 19.88
N ASN A 365 -10.82 16.25 19.14
CA ASN A 365 -11.62 17.31 18.56
C ASN A 365 -12.26 16.84 17.23
N PRO A 366 -13.38 17.45 16.81
CA PRO A 366 -13.90 17.24 15.46
C PRO A 366 -12.85 17.62 14.40
N GLY A 367 -12.64 16.74 13.43
CA GLY A 367 -11.66 16.87 12.35
C GLY A 367 -10.28 16.29 12.65
N ASP A 368 -10.05 15.71 13.84
CA ASP A 368 -8.79 15.06 14.16
C ASP A 368 -8.59 13.75 13.40
N THR A 369 -7.31 13.45 13.08
CA THR A 369 -6.88 12.17 12.52
C THR A 369 -6.30 11.29 13.63
N ILE A 370 -6.81 10.07 13.76
CA ILE A 370 -6.43 9.09 14.77
C ILE A 370 -5.93 7.83 14.07
N TYR A 371 -4.69 7.44 14.38
CA TYR A 371 -4.06 6.21 13.93
C TYR A 371 -4.16 5.15 15.00
N VAL A 372 -4.47 3.92 14.59
CA VAL A 372 -4.61 2.76 15.48
C VAL A 372 -3.56 1.73 15.09
N ALA A 373 -2.71 1.35 16.04
CA ALA A 373 -1.66 0.36 15.83
C ALA A 373 -2.23 -1.06 15.74
N ALA A 374 -1.46 -1.97 15.15
CA ALA A 374 -1.76 -3.40 15.13
C ALA A 374 -2.08 -3.92 16.54
N GLY A 375 -3.12 -4.75 16.64
CA GLY A 375 -3.61 -5.27 17.90
C GLY A 375 -5.08 -5.66 17.80
N THR A 376 -5.56 -6.41 18.80
CA THR A 376 -6.98 -6.80 18.90
C THR A 376 -7.71 -5.90 19.88
N TYR A 377 -8.73 -5.20 19.40
CA TYR A 377 -9.56 -4.27 20.14
C TYR A 377 -10.95 -4.88 20.29
N ASN A 378 -11.31 -5.24 21.53
CA ASN A 378 -12.61 -5.84 21.84
C ASN A 378 -13.58 -4.76 22.36
N GLU A 379 -14.11 -3.95 21.45
CA GLU A 379 -15.04 -2.86 21.75
C GLU A 379 -16.02 -2.61 20.60
N SER A 380 -17.03 -1.76 20.80
CA SER A 380 -17.85 -1.20 19.71
C SER A 380 -17.62 0.30 19.69
N VAL A 381 -17.30 0.85 18.53
CA VAL A 381 -16.82 2.21 18.39
C VAL A 381 -17.93 3.13 17.88
N THR A 382 -18.32 4.10 18.69
CA THR A 382 -19.26 5.16 18.32
C THR A 382 -18.52 6.43 17.89
N ILE A 383 -18.71 6.81 16.63
CA ILE A 383 -18.20 8.05 16.04
C ILE A 383 -19.30 9.11 16.14
N ASN A 384 -19.14 10.03 17.10
CA ASN A 384 -20.12 11.08 17.41
C ASN A 384 -19.67 12.50 16.98
N LYS A 385 -18.58 12.59 16.23
CA LYS A 385 -17.97 13.82 15.70
C LYS A 385 -17.15 13.47 14.45
N SER A 386 -16.88 14.45 13.60
CA SER A 386 -16.00 14.28 12.43
C SER A 386 -14.63 13.77 12.87
N ILE A 387 -14.16 12.65 12.30
CA ILE A 387 -12.88 12.00 12.63
C ILE A 387 -12.39 11.24 11.40
N THR A 388 -11.07 11.22 11.21
CA THR A 388 -10.39 10.28 10.32
C THR A 388 -9.72 9.17 11.14
N LEU A 389 -10.21 7.93 11.05
CA LEU A 389 -9.64 6.74 11.69
C LEU A 389 -8.81 5.94 10.68
N ILE A 390 -7.55 5.69 11.00
CA ILE A 390 -6.59 5.02 10.11
C ILE A 390 -5.89 3.87 10.84
N GLY A 391 -6.05 2.65 10.35
CA GLY A 391 -5.23 1.49 10.70
C GLY A 391 -4.10 1.27 9.70
N ASP A 392 -3.67 0.03 9.56
CA ASP A 392 -2.78 -0.37 8.47
C ASP A 392 -3.63 -0.68 7.23
N TYR A 393 -3.57 0.20 6.23
CA TYR A 393 -4.28 0.04 4.98
C TYR A 393 -3.42 -0.56 3.86
N GLY A 394 -2.14 -0.85 4.13
CA GLY A 394 -1.23 -1.46 3.16
C GLY A 394 -1.08 -0.67 1.85
N ASP A 395 -0.88 -1.40 0.76
CA ASP A 395 -0.86 -0.86 -0.60
C ASP A 395 -2.29 -0.50 -1.03
N GLU A 396 -2.54 0.78 -1.28
CA GLU A 396 -3.86 1.30 -1.64
C GLU A 396 -4.43 0.73 -2.96
N ARG A 397 -3.58 0.11 -3.78
CA ARG A 397 -3.99 -0.59 -5.02
C ARG A 397 -4.57 -1.98 -4.73
N LEU A 398 -4.28 -2.53 -3.56
CA LEU A 398 -4.75 -3.84 -3.14
C LEU A 398 -6.08 -3.73 -2.39
N MET A 399 -6.80 -4.84 -2.42
CA MET A 399 -8.05 -5.04 -1.71
C MET A 399 -7.80 -5.28 -0.22
N GLY A 400 -8.59 -4.66 0.63
CA GLY A 400 -8.55 -4.88 2.08
C GLY A 400 -7.43 -4.09 2.77
N PRO A 401 -7.21 -4.37 4.06
CA PRO A 401 -6.21 -3.69 4.87
C PRO A 401 -4.82 -4.31 4.67
N GLY A 402 -3.80 -3.64 5.21
CA GLY A 402 -2.45 -4.17 5.26
C GLY A 402 -2.28 -5.34 6.23
N PRO A 403 -1.14 -6.03 6.20
CA PRO A 403 -0.89 -7.23 7.02
C PRO A 403 -0.90 -6.96 8.53
N ASN A 404 -0.74 -5.70 8.96
CA ASN A 404 -0.72 -5.31 10.37
C ASN A 404 -1.96 -4.50 10.75
N ALA A 405 -3.09 -4.79 10.11
CA ALA A 405 -4.36 -4.14 10.41
C ALA A 405 -4.73 -4.27 11.90
N PRO A 406 -5.19 -3.19 12.56
CA PRO A 406 -5.91 -3.33 13.82
C PRO A 406 -7.17 -4.17 13.63
N ILE A 407 -7.34 -5.17 14.49
CA ILE A 407 -8.48 -6.09 14.50
C ILE A 407 -9.50 -5.57 15.50
N LEU A 408 -10.65 -5.12 15.00
CA LEU A 408 -11.82 -4.79 15.82
C LEU A 408 -12.69 -6.05 15.94
N ASP A 409 -12.74 -6.65 17.14
CA ASP A 409 -13.36 -7.96 17.39
C ASP A 409 -14.57 -7.88 18.33
N GLY A 410 -15.74 -8.22 17.79
CA GLY A 410 -17.02 -8.24 18.49
C GLY A 410 -17.33 -9.54 19.25
N SER A 411 -16.41 -10.50 19.33
CA SER A 411 -16.64 -11.84 19.90
C SER A 411 -17.22 -11.86 21.32
N SER A 412 -16.97 -10.84 22.13
CA SER A 412 -17.49 -10.71 23.50
C SER A 412 -18.74 -9.81 23.62
N LEU A 413 -19.18 -9.23 22.50
CA LEU A 413 -20.23 -8.24 22.42
C LEU A 413 -21.50 -8.81 21.78
N THR A 414 -22.64 -8.22 22.12
CA THR A 414 -23.93 -8.64 21.57
C THR A 414 -24.75 -7.42 21.13
N SER A 415 -25.42 -7.54 19.99
CA SER A 415 -26.34 -6.51 19.46
C SER A 415 -25.72 -5.13 19.23
N VAL A 416 -24.44 -5.08 18.83
CA VAL A 416 -23.72 -3.86 18.48
C VAL A 416 -22.96 -4.05 17.16
N PRO A 417 -22.74 -2.98 16.37
CA PRO A 417 -21.87 -3.02 15.21
C PRO A 417 -20.40 -2.82 15.60
N GLY A 418 -19.49 -3.03 14.65
CA GLY A 418 -18.08 -2.67 14.83
C GLY A 418 -17.91 -1.16 14.99
N PHE A 419 -18.28 -0.42 13.95
CA PHE A 419 -18.35 1.03 13.97
C PHE A 419 -19.81 1.52 13.84
N GLN A 420 -20.19 2.48 14.69
CA GLN A 420 -21.46 3.19 14.64
C GLN A 420 -21.20 4.69 14.41
N ILE A 421 -21.55 5.20 13.23
CA ILE A 421 -21.58 6.64 12.97
C ILE A 421 -22.91 7.19 13.50
N ALA A 422 -22.84 8.18 14.38
CA ALA A 422 -24.02 8.78 14.98
C ALA A 422 -24.75 9.71 13.97
N SER A 423 -26.06 9.81 14.10
CA SER A 423 -26.84 10.80 13.33
C SER A 423 -26.34 12.22 13.61
N GLY A 424 -26.25 13.03 12.55
CA GLY A 424 -25.76 14.41 12.57
C GLY A 424 -24.26 14.55 12.34
N VAL A 425 -23.53 13.44 12.17
CA VAL A 425 -22.07 13.44 12.02
C VAL A 425 -21.68 13.27 10.56
N SER A 426 -20.99 14.25 10.02
CA SER A 426 -20.39 14.21 8.68
C SER A 426 -18.87 14.22 8.74
N ASP A 427 -18.21 14.00 7.60
CA ASP A 427 -16.75 14.03 7.44
C ASP A 427 -16.07 12.95 8.31
N VAL A 428 -16.39 11.70 8.01
CA VAL A 428 -15.87 10.52 8.71
C VAL A 428 -15.10 9.64 7.75
N THR A 429 -13.89 9.26 8.11
CA THR A 429 -13.09 8.27 7.37
C THR A 429 -12.79 7.08 8.27
N ILE A 430 -12.99 5.86 7.76
CA ILE A 430 -12.59 4.60 8.41
C ILE A 430 -11.77 3.81 7.40
N LYS A 431 -10.47 3.68 7.67
CA LYS A 431 -9.52 3.09 6.73
C LYS A 431 -8.57 2.08 7.37
N GLY A 432 -8.38 0.92 6.76
CA GLY A 432 -7.32 -0.03 7.16
C GLY A 432 -7.61 -0.88 8.40
N PHE A 433 -8.85 -1.34 8.60
CA PHE A 433 -9.23 -2.19 9.73
C PHE A 433 -9.67 -3.59 9.29
N GLU A 434 -9.37 -4.60 10.11
CA GLU A 434 -10.10 -5.87 10.11
C GLU A 434 -11.26 -5.75 11.12
N ILE A 435 -12.49 -6.08 10.70
CA ILE A 435 -13.71 -5.90 11.49
C ILE A 435 -14.47 -7.22 11.49
N MET A 436 -14.57 -7.87 12.65
CA MET A 436 -15.13 -9.21 12.74
C MET A 436 -16.02 -9.47 13.95
N ASN A 437 -16.90 -10.47 13.82
CA ASN A 437 -17.76 -10.99 14.89
C ASN A 437 -18.82 -10.00 15.44
N TYR A 438 -19.34 -9.09 14.60
CA TYR A 438 -20.40 -8.16 14.99
C TYR A 438 -21.77 -8.55 14.44
N ASN A 439 -22.71 -8.88 15.33
CA ASN A 439 -24.05 -9.34 14.95
C ASN A 439 -24.93 -8.25 14.31
N SER A 440 -24.64 -6.97 14.52
CA SER A 440 -25.47 -5.86 14.01
C SER A 440 -24.91 -5.14 12.78
N GLY A 441 -23.79 -5.62 12.22
CA GLY A 441 -23.12 -5.07 11.04
C GLY A 441 -21.68 -4.68 11.30
N GLY A 442 -20.89 -4.52 10.24
CA GLY A 442 -19.49 -4.08 10.35
C GLY A 442 -19.40 -2.59 10.65
N ILE A 443 -19.76 -1.77 9.66
CA ILE A 443 -19.79 -0.31 9.75
C ILE A 443 -21.22 0.16 9.49
N VAL A 444 -21.79 0.85 10.47
CA VAL A 444 -23.20 1.26 10.47
C VAL A 444 -23.33 2.78 10.62
N GLY A 445 -23.98 3.44 9.67
CA GLY A 445 -24.34 4.86 9.73
C GLY A 445 -25.80 5.04 9.36
N ARG A 446 -26.70 4.86 10.33
CA ARG A 446 -28.15 5.03 10.14
C ARG A 446 -28.67 6.29 10.85
N GLY A 447 -29.17 7.24 10.08
CA GLY A 447 -29.75 8.48 10.58
C GLY A 447 -29.55 9.67 9.66
N ASP A 448 -30.09 10.81 10.07
CA ASP A 448 -29.97 12.06 9.34
C ASP A 448 -28.59 12.70 9.57
N GLY A 449 -28.16 13.58 8.67
CA GLY A 449 -26.93 14.38 8.74
C GLY A 449 -25.62 13.61 8.61
N ILE A 450 -25.63 12.38 8.09
CA ILE A 450 -24.43 11.55 7.91
C ILE A 450 -23.91 11.69 6.47
N ASN A 451 -23.20 12.80 6.18
CA ASN A 451 -22.64 13.08 4.85
C ASN A 451 -21.12 12.89 4.85
N ASN A 452 -20.52 12.79 3.66
CA ASN A 452 -19.07 12.74 3.48
C ASN A 452 -18.42 11.60 4.30
N VAL A 453 -18.85 10.36 4.05
CA VAL A 453 -18.33 9.17 4.74
C VAL A 453 -17.46 8.37 3.78
N THR A 454 -16.22 8.13 4.18
CA THR A 454 -15.24 7.32 3.45
C THR A 454 -14.94 6.04 4.21
N ILE A 455 -15.15 4.89 3.55
CA ILE A 455 -14.88 3.56 4.09
C ILE A 455 -13.94 2.87 3.11
N GLU A 456 -12.67 2.72 3.49
CA GLU A 456 -11.62 2.29 2.57
C GLU A 456 -10.69 1.21 3.11
N ASN A 457 -10.25 0.28 2.26
CA ASN A 457 -9.21 -0.70 2.62
C ASN A 457 -9.51 -1.47 3.93
N ASN A 458 -10.77 -1.83 4.17
CA ASN A 458 -11.16 -2.62 5.35
C ASN A 458 -11.43 -4.07 4.96
N PHE A 459 -11.24 -4.99 5.90
CA PHE A 459 -11.69 -6.38 5.78
C PHE A 459 -12.82 -6.63 6.78
N ILE A 460 -14.04 -6.78 6.27
CA ILE A 460 -15.24 -6.95 7.08
C ILE A 460 -15.76 -8.36 6.89
N HIS A 461 -15.78 -9.17 7.95
CA HIS A 461 -16.23 -10.56 7.85
C HIS A 461 -16.86 -11.08 9.13
N THR A 462 -17.57 -12.20 9.05
CA THR A 462 -18.25 -12.80 10.21
C THR A 462 -19.19 -11.81 10.91
N VAL A 463 -19.94 -11.02 10.13
CA VAL A 463 -20.94 -10.08 10.63
C VAL A 463 -22.36 -10.64 10.44
N GLY A 464 -23.26 -10.32 11.38
CA GLY A 464 -24.64 -10.82 11.37
C GLY A 464 -25.60 -10.03 10.47
N ASN A 465 -25.20 -8.84 10.02
CA ASN A 465 -25.92 -7.98 9.08
C ASN A 465 -24.97 -7.56 7.94
N ASP A 466 -25.32 -6.56 7.13
CA ASP A 466 -24.44 -6.02 6.09
C ASP A 466 -23.08 -5.54 6.63
N GLY A 467 -22.01 -5.78 5.86
CA GLY A 467 -20.67 -5.30 6.16
C GLY A 467 -20.63 -3.79 6.24
N VAL A 468 -21.27 -3.12 5.28
CA VAL A 468 -21.52 -1.67 5.32
C VAL A 468 -23.01 -1.41 5.23
N LEU A 469 -23.55 -0.74 6.25
CA LEU A 469 -24.96 -0.40 6.36
C LEU A 469 -25.11 1.10 6.57
N GLY A 470 -25.70 1.80 5.61
CA GLY A 470 -25.82 3.26 5.64
C GLY A 470 -27.20 3.74 5.25
N GLY A 471 -27.56 4.94 5.70
CA GLY A 471 -28.71 5.64 5.15
C GLY A 471 -29.67 6.25 6.17
N THR A 472 -30.82 6.69 5.68
CA THR A 472 -31.89 7.32 6.49
C THR A 472 -33.28 6.84 6.06
N SER A 473 -34.25 6.97 6.97
CA SER A 473 -35.68 6.65 6.77
C SER A 473 -36.42 7.59 5.81
N GLY A 474 -35.73 8.23 4.86
CA GLY A 474 -36.32 9.06 3.82
C GLY A 474 -36.84 10.43 4.29
N THR A 475 -36.30 10.96 5.39
CA THR A 475 -36.53 12.35 5.85
C THR A 475 -35.66 13.36 5.10
N GLN A 476 -34.47 12.94 4.65
CA GLN A 476 -33.53 13.74 3.86
C GLN A 476 -32.68 12.85 2.95
N ILE A 477 -31.93 13.47 2.04
CA ILE A 477 -30.92 12.80 1.20
C ILE A 477 -29.56 12.95 1.88
N LEU A 478 -28.82 11.85 2.05
CA LEU A 478 -27.41 11.89 2.42
C LEU A 478 -26.55 12.06 1.18
N THR A 479 -25.34 12.62 1.31
CA THR A 479 -24.44 12.83 0.16
C THR A 479 -22.99 12.49 0.47
N GLY A 480 -22.23 12.16 -0.58
CA GLY A 480 -20.77 12.09 -0.51
C GLY A 480 -20.21 10.84 0.16
N TRP A 481 -20.88 9.69 0.01
CA TRP A 481 -20.35 8.43 0.55
C TRP A 481 -19.42 7.76 -0.48
N ALA A 482 -18.28 7.27 0.01
CA ALA A 482 -17.32 6.48 -0.74
C ALA A 482 -17.05 5.16 0.00
N VAL A 483 -17.35 4.04 -0.65
CA VAL A 483 -17.01 2.69 -0.16
C VAL A 483 -16.06 2.08 -1.18
N ALA A 484 -14.77 2.01 -0.86
CA ALA A 484 -13.77 1.57 -1.83
C ALA A 484 -12.66 0.67 -1.30
N HIS A 485 -12.12 -0.21 -2.13
CA HIS A 485 -11.00 -1.09 -1.77
C HIS A 485 -11.28 -2.00 -0.56
N ASN A 486 -12.54 -2.27 -0.22
CA ASN A 486 -12.89 -3.12 0.92
C ASN A 486 -13.04 -4.59 0.50
N MET A 487 -12.55 -5.49 1.33
CA MET A 487 -12.89 -6.91 1.30
C MET A 487 -14.07 -7.14 2.24
N ILE A 488 -15.16 -7.68 1.74
CA ILE A 488 -16.35 -7.99 2.54
C ILE A 488 -16.71 -9.46 2.33
N ALA A 489 -16.67 -10.25 3.40
CA ALA A 489 -17.07 -11.65 3.39
C ALA A 489 -18.34 -11.83 4.23
N GLY A 490 -19.49 -12.02 3.56
CA GLY A 490 -20.79 -11.93 4.20
C GLY A 490 -21.81 -11.13 3.39
N SER A 491 -22.83 -10.63 4.10
CA SER A 491 -23.74 -9.61 3.57
C SER A 491 -22.93 -8.35 3.21
N GLY A 492 -23.16 -7.79 2.02
CA GLY A 492 -22.26 -6.83 1.40
C GLY A 492 -22.49 -5.36 1.83
N VAL A 493 -22.89 -4.54 0.87
CA VAL A 493 -23.11 -3.09 1.04
C VAL A 493 -24.58 -2.77 0.85
N ASN A 494 -25.19 -2.08 1.82
CA ASN A 494 -26.60 -1.71 1.81
C ASN A 494 -26.79 -0.25 2.24
N LEU A 495 -27.15 0.60 1.28
CA LEU A 495 -27.19 2.04 1.44
C LEU A 495 -28.55 2.62 1.04
N ASP A 496 -29.17 3.33 1.98
CA ASP A 496 -30.50 3.93 1.83
C ASP A 496 -30.42 5.46 1.66
N ASN A 497 -31.02 6.02 0.61
CA ASN A 497 -31.20 7.46 0.38
C ASN A 497 -29.89 8.29 0.33
N ILE A 498 -28.89 7.80 -0.41
CA ILE A 498 -27.58 8.45 -0.54
C ILE A 498 -27.33 8.85 -2.01
N GLY A 499 -27.20 10.16 -2.26
CA GLY A 499 -26.71 10.72 -3.53
C GLY A 499 -25.21 10.98 -3.50
N ASP A 500 -24.62 11.37 -4.63
CA ASP A 500 -23.16 11.53 -4.77
C ASP A 500 -22.40 10.34 -4.14
N LEU A 501 -22.85 9.14 -4.47
CA LEU A 501 -22.41 7.87 -3.90
C LEU A 501 -21.43 7.19 -4.86
N SER A 502 -20.29 6.75 -4.33
CA SER A 502 -19.32 5.90 -5.03
C SER A 502 -19.11 4.59 -4.29
N ILE A 503 -19.34 3.46 -4.98
CA ILE A 503 -18.99 2.11 -4.51
C ILE A 503 -18.01 1.52 -5.54
N SER A 504 -16.73 1.51 -5.22
CA SER A 504 -15.70 1.20 -6.22
C SER A 504 -14.58 0.31 -5.75
N ASN A 505 -14.10 -0.60 -6.61
CA ASN A 505 -12.98 -1.48 -6.29
C ASN A 505 -13.23 -2.28 -5.00
N ASN A 506 -14.42 -2.84 -4.79
CA ASN A 506 -14.68 -3.71 -3.63
C ASN A 506 -14.67 -5.18 -4.03
N GLN A 507 -14.21 -6.04 -3.13
CA GLN A 507 -14.32 -7.49 -3.26
C GLN A 507 -15.37 -7.98 -2.27
N ILE A 508 -16.52 -8.44 -2.78
CA ILE A 508 -17.66 -8.84 -1.94
C ILE A 508 -17.98 -10.30 -2.18
N SER A 509 -17.62 -11.14 -1.21
CA SER A 509 -17.90 -12.57 -1.22
C SER A 509 -19.16 -12.85 -0.39
N ASN A 510 -20.32 -12.92 -1.05
CA ASN A 510 -21.57 -13.26 -0.38
C ASN A 510 -21.65 -14.78 -0.09
N PRO A 511 -21.88 -15.22 1.16
CA PRO A 511 -22.02 -16.63 1.50
C PRO A 511 -23.32 -17.27 0.98
N ALA A 512 -24.25 -16.49 0.40
CA ALA A 512 -25.47 -17.00 -0.22
C ALA A 512 -25.32 -17.12 -1.76
N PRO A 513 -24.95 -18.30 -2.31
CA PRO A 513 -24.81 -18.49 -3.75
C PRO A 513 -26.16 -18.40 -4.48
N GLY A 514 -26.27 -17.48 -5.45
CA GLY A 514 -27.36 -17.43 -6.44
C GLY A 514 -28.57 -16.57 -6.06
N ASN A 515 -28.41 -15.24 -6.17
CA ASN A 515 -29.38 -14.15 -5.90
C ASN A 515 -29.28 -13.50 -4.50
N GLY A 516 -28.20 -13.75 -3.75
CA GLY A 516 -27.84 -12.89 -2.63
C GLY A 516 -27.42 -11.50 -3.14
N ILE A 517 -28.01 -10.43 -2.60
CA ILE A 517 -27.67 -9.06 -2.99
C ILE A 517 -26.32 -8.72 -2.36
N ALA A 518 -25.32 -8.38 -3.18
CA ALA A 518 -24.01 -7.96 -2.71
C ALA A 518 -23.94 -6.44 -2.54
N ILE A 519 -24.59 -5.69 -3.44
CA ILE A 519 -24.68 -4.24 -3.37
C ILE A 519 -26.15 -3.84 -3.53
N SER A 520 -26.68 -3.14 -2.54
CA SER A 520 -28.03 -2.57 -2.55
C SER A 520 -27.95 -1.07 -2.36
N VAL A 521 -28.38 -0.31 -3.37
CA VAL A 521 -28.58 1.14 -3.29
C VAL A 521 -30.07 1.40 -3.41
N MET A 522 -30.71 1.72 -2.28
CA MET A 522 -32.16 1.92 -2.21
C MET A 522 -32.47 3.38 -1.95
N SER A 523 -33.38 3.96 -2.74
CA SER A 523 -33.94 5.28 -2.48
C SER A 523 -35.40 5.11 -2.10
N ARG A 524 -35.77 5.57 -0.91
CA ARG A 524 -37.10 5.39 -0.32
C ARG A 524 -37.72 6.73 0.04
N ALA A 525 -38.93 6.95 -0.45
CA ALA A 525 -39.79 8.06 -0.03
C ALA A 525 -40.83 7.55 0.97
N ASP A 526 -40.45 7.49 2.26
CA ASP A 526 -41.35 7.10 3.36
C ASP A 526 -41.99 8.33 4.04
N SER A 527 -41.24 9.44 4.15
CA SER A 527 -41.69 10.68 4.82
C SER A 527 -41.72 11.89 3.90
N ASN A 528 -40.70 12.04 3.05
CA ASN A 528 -40.60 13.12 2.06
C ASN A 528 -40.45 12.56 0.65
N SER A 529 -40.77 13.38 -0.35
CA SER A 529 -40.43 13.07 -1.73
C SER A 529 -38.94 13.31 -1.98
N MET A 530 -38.31 12.43 -2.76
CA MET A 530 -36.86 12.29 -2.82
C MET A 530 -36.36 12.31 -4.27
N ILE A 531 -35.21 12.93 -4.49
CA ILE A 531 -34.47 12.86 -5.76
C ILE A 531 -33.03 12.51 -5.42
N VAL A 532 -32.64 11.27 -5.63
CA VAL A 532 -31.28 10.79 -5.44
C VAL A 532 -30.56 10.82 -6.78
N SER A 533 -29.44 11.53 -6.84
CA SER A 533 -28.66 11.73 -8.06
C SER A 533 -27.20 11.36 -7.80
N GLY A 534 -26.52 10.87 -8.84
CA GLY A 534 -25.08 10.60 -8.80
C GLY A 534 -24.75 9.32 -8.03
N VAL A 535 -25.16 8.17 -8.57
CA VAL A 535 -24.79 6.85 -8.01
C VAL A 535 -23.80 6.19 -8.96
N THR A 536 -22.60 5.90 -8.49
CA THR A 536 -21.56 5.20 -9.25
C THR A 536 -21.20 3.89 -8.55
N ILE A 537 -21.28 2.79 -9.29
CA ILE A 537 -20.91 1.45 -8.83
C ILE A 537 -19.91 0.89 -9.85
N SER A 538 -18.62 0.84 -9.52
CA SER A 538 -17.60 0.52 -10.53
C SER A 538 -16.45 -0.37 -10.07
N ASN A 539 -15.95 -1.21 -10.98
CA ASN A 539 -14.74 -2.03 -10.73
C ASN A 539 -14.88 -2.97 -9.50
N ASN A 540 -16.09 -3.37 -9.12
CA ASN A 540 -16.26 -4.30 -7.99
C ASN A 540 -16.20 -5.75 -8.49
N ASP A 541 -15.58 -6.63 -7.70
CA ASP A 541 -15.59 -8.07 -7.87
C ASP A 541 -16.54 -8.69 -6.84
N ILE A 542 -17.72 -9.11 -7.28
CA ILE A 542 -18.80 -9.52 -6.38
C ILE A 542 -19.34 -10.90 -6.72
N ASN A 543 -19.57 -11.68 -5.68
CA ASN A 543 -20.42 -12.86 -5.75
C ASN A 543 -21.82 -12.47 -5.25
N GLY A 544 -22.75 -12.17 -6.14
CA GLY A 544 -24.09 -11.68 -5.81
C GLY A 544 -24.60 -10.62 -6.78
N ALA A 545 -25.78 -10.07 -6.52
CA ALA A 545 -26.41 -9.07 -7.39
C ALA A 545 -26.10 -7.61 -7.00
N ILE A 546 -26.19 -6.71 -7.99
CA ILE A 546 -26.23 -5.26 -7.80
C ILE A 546 -27.68 -4.80 -7.95
N ASN A 547 -28.17 -4.05 -6.97
CA ASN A 547 -29.54 -3.54 -6.94
C ASN A 547 -29.54 -2.01 -6.84
N VAL A 548 -30.22 -1.34 -7.77
CA VAL A 548 -30.55 0.09 -7.67
C VAL A 548 -32.07 0.26 -7.68
N PHE A 549 -32.62 0.69 -6.54
CA PHE A 549 -34.05 0.60 -6.24
C PHE A 549 -34.63 1.97 -5.93
N ALA A 550 -35.76 2.30 -6.54
CA ALA A 550 -36.58 3.46 -6.22
C ALA A 550 -37.91 2.98 -5.64
N LEU A 551 -38.16 3.23 -4.35
CA LEU A 551 -39.35 2.80 -3.61
C LEU A 551 -40.18 4.00 -3.13
N ALA A 552 -41.42 4.10 -3.60
CA ALA A 552 -42.40 5.11 -3.16
C ALA A 552 -43.61 4.46 -2.48
N THR A 553 -44.09 5.06 -1.40
CA THR A 553 -45.37 4.66 -0.77
C THR A 553 -46.26 5.88 -0.48
N GLY A 554 -47.56 5.63 -0.22
CA GLY A 554 -48.53 6.68 0.10
C GLY A 554 -48.81 7.62 -1.07
N SER A 555 -48.49 8.91 -0.89
CA SER A 555 -48.66 9.97 -1.90
C SER A 555 -47.34 10.65 -2.29
N LEU A 556 -46.21 10.02 -1.94
CA LEU A 556 -44.87 10.57 -2.14
C LEU A 556 -44.30 10.19 -3.50
N SER A 557 -43.23 10.88 -3.91
CA SER A 557 -42.48 10.53 -5.11
C SER A 557 -41.01 10.31 -4.82
N VAL A 558 -40.41 9.28 -5.42
CA VAL A 558 -38.95 9.08 -5.45
C VAL A 558 -38.45 9.06 -6.89
N THR A 559 -37.31 9.72 -7.13
CA THR A 559 -36.57 9.64 -8.38
C THR A 559 -35.13 9.23 -8.07
N VAL A 560 -34.61 8.27 -8.81
CA VAL A 560 -33.18 7.94 -8.87
C VAL A 560 -32.68 8.30 -10.27
N GLU A 561 -31.68 9.15 -10.36
CA GLU A 561 -31.16 9.63 -11.63
C GLU A 561 -29.63 9.66 -11.69
N ASN A 562 -29.06 9.68 -12.90
CA ASN A 562 -27.61 9.70 -13.13
C ASN A 562 -26.90 8.53 -12.44
N VAL A 563 -27.31 7.31 -12.80
CA VAL A 563 -26.74 6.06 -12.27
C VAL A 563 -25.72 5.53 -13.26
N ASN A 564 -24.51 5.25 -12.81
CA ASN A 564 -23.45 4.63 -13.59
C ASN A 564 -23.02 3.31 -12.93
N ILE A 565 -23.17 2.19 -13.64
CA ILE A 565 -22.73 0.87 -13.20
C ILE A 565 -21.72 0.36 -14.23
N SER A 566 -20.43 0.38 -13.89
CA SER A 566 -19.39 0.14 -14.89
C SER A 566 -18.26 -0.80 -14.46
N ASN A 567 -17.80 -1.67 -15.36
CA ASN A 567 -16.64 -2.54 -15.15
C ASN A 567 -16.71 -3.46 -13.92
N ASN A 568 -17.92 -3.82 -13.46
CA ASN A 568 -18.06 -4.77 -12.36
C ASN A 568 -17.97 -6.20 -12.87
N THR A 569 -17.38 -7.09 -12.08
CA THR A 569 -17.46 -8.53 -12.25
C THR A 569 -18.47 -9.07 -11.25
N SER A 570 -19.55 -9.70 -11.72
CA SER A 570 -20.68 -10.12 -10.89
C SER A 570 -21.08 -11.56 -11.16
N TYR A 571 -21.16 -12.38 -10.11
CA TYR A 571 -21.89 -13.65 -10.12
C TYR A 571 -23.34 -13.44 -9.65
N GLY A 572 -24.10 -12.68 -10.43
CA GLY A 572 -25.46 -12.25 -10.12
C GLY A 572 -25.92 -11.11 -11.03
N ALA A 573 -27.21 -10.81 -10.98
CA ALA A 573 -27.83 -9.82 -11.87
C ALA A 573 -27.46 -8.37 -11.51
N ILE A 574 -27.58 -7.48 -12.49
CA ILE A 574 -27.78 -6.05 -12.27
C ILE A 574 -29.28 -5.79 -12.36
N ASN A 575 -29.89 -5.44 -11.22
CA ASN A 575 -31.32 -5.15 -11.12
C ASN A 575 -31.56 -3.65 -10.95
N ILE A 576 -32.38 -3.09 -11.84
CA ILE A 576 -32.85 -1.71 -11.74
C ILE A 576 -34.36 -1.75 -11.54
N GLU A 577 -34.84 -1.22 -10.42
CA GLU A 577 -36.24 -1.35 -10.04
C GLU A 577 -36.89 -0.01 -9.66
N ALA A 578 -38.07 0.24 -10.22
CA ALA A 578 -39.00 1.26 -9.74
C ALA A 578 -40.23 0.58 -9.14
N LEU A 579 -40.46 0.78 -7.84
CA LEU A 579 -41.62 0.26 -7.10
C LEU A 579 -42.41 1.42 -6.49
N ALA A 580 -43.69 1.53 -6.85
CA ALA A 580 -44.59 2.51 -6.26
C ALA A 580 -45.90 1.86 -5.80
N GLU A 581 -46.41 2.24 -4.64
CA GLU A 581 -47.69 1.74 -4.10
C GLU A 581 -48.76 2.83 -3.99
N GLY A 582 -50.01 2.47 -4.27
CA GLY A 582 -51.17 3.36 -4.12
C GLY A 582 -51.11 4.57 -5.05
N SER A 583 -51.04 5.77 -4.49
CA SER A 583 -50.99 7.04 -5.25
C SER A 583 -49.57 7.60 -5.42
N SER A 584 -48.55 6.85 -5.02
CA SER A 584 -47.16 7.28 -5.05
C SER A 584 -46.53 7.14 -6.45
N ASN A 585 -45.34 7.72 -6.62
CA ASN A 585 -44.61 7.73 -7.88
C ASN A 585 -43.15 7.31 -7.70
N ALA A 586 -42.65 6.32 -8.46
CA ALA A 586 -41.25 5.92 -8.45
C ALA A 586 -40.65 6.01 -9.85
N THR A 587 -39.52 6.69 -9.99
CA THR A 587 -38.83 6.86 -11.28
C THR A 587 -37.35 6.47 -11.15
N VAL A 588 -36.85 5.72 -12.12
CA VAL A 588 -35.40 5.58 -12.36
C VAL A 588 -35.10 6.05 -13.78
N LYS A 589 -34.14 6.96 -13.95
CA LYS A 589 -33.81 7.52 -15.28
C LYS A 589 -32.33 7.85 -15.46
N GLY A 590 -31.86 7.88 -16.70
CA GLY A 590 -30.46 8.24 -16.99
C GLY A 590 -29.50 7.24 -16.38
N VAL A 591 -29.63 5.97 -16.80
CA VAL A 591 -28.85 4.84 -16.28
C VAL A 591 -27.86 4.38 -17.35
N SER A 592 -26.59 4.32 -16.99
CA SER A 592 -25.52 3.72 -17.79
C SER A 592 -25.08 2.40 -17.17
N ILE A 593 -25.04 1.34 -17.97
CA ILE A 593 -24.52 0.01 -17.61
C ILE A 593 -23.43 -0.31 -18.63
N ASP A 594 -22.17 -0.14 -18.25
CA ASP A 594 -21.02 -0.13 -19.17
C ASP A 594 -19.92 -1.14 -18.81
N GLY A 595 -19.49 -1.99 -19.75
CA GLY A 595 -18.28 -2.79 -19.56
C GLY A 595 -18.35 -3.86 -18.46
N ASN A 596 -19.55 -4.23 -17.96
CA ASN A 596 -19.67 -5.19 -16.86
C ASN A 596 -19.53 -6.63 -17.36
N THR A 597 -18.90 -7.48 -16.54
CA THR A 597 -18.86 -8.94 -16.73
C THR A 597 -19.84 -9.59 -15.77
N ILE A 598 -20.91 -10.17 -16.31
CA ILE A 598 -22.02 -10.73 -15.54
C ILE A 598 -22.11 -12.23 -15.82
N SER A 599 -22.16 -13.03 -14.77
CA SER A 599 -22.31 -14.49 -14.87
C SER A 599 -23.33 -15.00 -13.87
N GLY A 600 -23.92 -16.16 -14.17
CA GLY A 600 -24.92 -16.77 -13.28
C GLY A 600 -25.85 -17.72 -14.01
N ASN A 601 -27.00 -18.01 -13.38
CA ASN A 601 -28.04 -18.90 -13.90
C ASN A 601 -29.44 -18.25 -13.91
N PHE A 602 -29.48 -16.92 -13.81
CA PHE A 602 -30.67 -16.07 -13.83
C PHE A 602 -30.48 -14.95 -14.88
N ALA A 603 -31.38 -13.97 -14.91
CA ALA A 603 -31.19 -12.76 -15.70
C ALA A 603 -29.84 -12.08 -15.37
N GLY A 604 -29.19 -11.53 -16.40
CA GLY A 604 -27.96 -10.76 -16.24
C GLY A 604 -28.26 -9.29 -15.96
N ILE A 605 -29.13 -8.68 -16.77
CA ILE A 605 -29.63 -7.31 -16.58
C ILE A 605 -31.15 -7.36 -16.52
N ASP A 606 -31.74 -6.91 -15.41
CA ASP A 606 -33.17 -6.93 -15.22
C ASP A 606 -33.73 -5.55 -14.85
N LEU A 607 -34.59 -5.03 -15.72
CA LEU A 607 -35.27 -3.76 -15.57
C LEU A 607 -36.73 -4.02 -15.17
N ARG A 608 -37.11 -3.62 -13.95
CA ARG A 608 -38.41 -3.97 -13.37
C ARG A 608 -39.21 -2.76 -12.92
N LYS A 609 -40.52 -2.90 -13.09
CA LYS A 609 -41.54 -2.01 -12.53
C LYS A 609 -42.48 -2.82 -11.67
N GLN A 610 -42.72 -2.37 -10.44
CA GLN A 610 -43.54 -3.08 -9.47
C GLN A 610 -44.52 -2.16 -8.74
N GLY A 611 -45.53 -2.78 -8.12
CA GLY A 611 -46.50 -2.10 -7.25
C GLY A 611 -47.72 -1.52 -7.96
N SER A 612 -48.66 -1.02 -7.15
CA SER A 612 -49.96 -0.51 -7.60
C SER A 612 -49.99 0.97 -8.00
N GLY A 613 -48.90 1.71 -7.74
CA GLY A 613 -48.73 3.12 -8.04
C GLY A 613 -48.14 3.42 -9.42
N THR A 614 -47.66 4.65 -9.61
CA THR A 614 -47.08 5.07 -10.89
C THR A 614 -45.58 4.83 -10.91
N THR A 615 -45.11 3.98 -11.82
CA THR A 615 -43.69 3.68 -11.99
C THR A 615 -43.17 4.09 -13.36
N SER A 616 -41.90 4.50 -13.43
CA SER A 616 -41.27 4.92 -14.67
C SER A 616 -39.79 4.52 -14.73
N LEU A 617 -39.39 3.97 -15.88
CA LEU A 617 -38.01 3.71 -16.25
C LEU A 617 -37.72 4.50 -17.53
N GLN A 618 -36.64 5.27 -17.59
CA GLN A 618 -36.35 6.16 -18.72
C GLN A 618 -34.86 6.19 -19.08
N ASP A 619 -34.55 6.29 -20.38
CA ASP A 619 -33.23 6.65 -20.91
C ASP A 619 -32.07 5.77 -20.37
N PHE A 620 -31.95 4.56 -20.93
CA PHE A 620 -30.92 3.59 -20.58
C PHE A 620 -29.85 3.50 -21.66
N THR A 621 -28.59 3.46 -21.25
CA THR A 621 -27.43 3.17 -22.11
C THR A 621 -26.75 1.92 -21.60
N ILE A 622 -26.93 0.80 -22.30
CA ILE A 622 -26.36 -0.51 -21.94
C ILE A 622 -25.31 -0.84 -22.99
N THR A 623 -24.02 -0.78 -22.63
CA THR A 623 -22.94 -0.93 -23.61
C THR A 623 -21.75 -1.74 -23.12
N GLY A 624 -21.10 -2.47 -24.03
CA GLY A 624 -19.83 -3.16 -23.72
C GLY A 624 -19.91 -4.29 -22.68
N ASN A 625 -21.10 -4.74 -22.29
CA ASN A 625 -21.25 -5.75 -21.23
C ASN A 625 -21.09 -7.17 -21.79
N SER A 626 -20.50 -8.05 -20.99
CA SER A 626 -20.36 -9.49 -21.27
C SER A 626 -21.21 -10.31 -20.30
N LEU A 627 -22.26 -10.94 -20.80
CA LEU A 627 -23.22 -11.73 -20.04
C LEU A 627 -23.05 -13.22 -20.38
N ALA A 628 -22.64 -14.02 -19.41
CA ALA A 628 -22.49 -15.47 -19.54
C ALA A 628 -23.49 -16.20 -18.62
N ILE A 629 -24.64 -16.58 -19.16
CA ILE A 629 -25.72 -17.24 -18.42
C ILE A 629 -25.63 -18.76 -18.63
N ASN A 630 -25.38 -19.50 -17.56
CA ASN A 630 -25.11 -20.93 -17.62
C ASN A 630 -26.18 -21.71 -16.87
N ASN A 631 -26.80 -22.68 -17.54
CA ASN A 631 -27.90 -23.50 -17.02
C ASN A 631 -29.03 -22.65 -16.41
N PRO A 632 -29.75 -21.84 -17.22
CA PRO A 632 -30.87 -21.06 -16.73
C PRO A 632 -31.88 -21.91 -15.93
N LYS A 633 -32.29 -21.41 -14.77
CA LYS A 633 -33.12 -22.18 -13.82
C LYS A 633 -34.62 -22.14 -14.10
N GLU A 634 -35.10 -21.06 -14.69
CA GLU A 634 -36.51 -20.79 -14.95
C GLU A 634 -36.68 -20.00 -16.23
N ASP A 635 -37.92 -19.90 -16.70
CA ASP A 635 -38.24 -19.08 -17.86
C ASP A 635 -37.85 -17.62 -17.61
N GLY A 636 -37.24 -16.98 -18.59
CA GLY A 636 -36.75 -15.61 -18.43
C GLY A 636 -35.98 -15.09 -19.61
N CYS A 637 -35.10 -14.14 -19.35
CA CYS A 637 -34.18 -13.61 -20.35
C CYS A 637 -32.85 -13.18 -19.73
N ALA A 638 -31.80 -13.06 -20.54
CA ALA A 638 -30.51 -12.52 -20.08
C ALA A 638 -30.58 -11.00 -19.88
N VAL A 639 -31.31 -10.29 -20.75
CA VAL A 639 -31.53 -8.84 -20.68
C VAL A 639 -33.02 -8.52 -20.82
N SER A 640 -33.62 -7.96 -19.76
CA SER A 640 -35.01 -7.47 -19.78
C SER A 640 -35.05 -5.96 -20.04
N LEU A 641 -35.69 -5.55 -21.13
CA LEU A 641 -35.86 -4.14 -21.53
C LEU A 641 -37.31 -3.67 -21.41
N ALA A 642 -38.02 -4.16 -20.40
CA ALA A 642 -39.44 -3.98 -20.25
C ALA A 642 -39.83 -2.57 -19.77
N ASN A 643 -40.83 -1.96 -20.42
CA ASN A 643 -41.46 -0.69 -20.02
C ASN A 643 -40.48 0.50 -19.85
N VAL A 644 -39.41 0.52 -20.64
CA VAL A 644 -38.44 1.62 -20.66
C VAL A 644 -38.89 2.67 -21.66
N SER A 645 -39.29 3.83 -21.15
CA SER A 645 -39.70 4.99 -21.94
C SER A 645 -38.49 5.84 -22.36
N GLY A 646 -38.73 6.85 -23.21
CA GLY A 646 -37.67 7.72 -23.71
C GLY A 646 -36.88 7.07 -24.86
N SER A 647 -35.59 7.39 -24.94
CA SER A 647 -34.69 6.90 -25.99
C SER A 647 -33.52 6.15 -25.37
N SER A 648 -33.46 4.85 -25.60
CA SER A 648 -32.46 3.96 -25.01
C SER A 648 -31.60 3.25 -26.05
N SER A 649 -30.43 2.77 -25.63
CA SER A 649 -29.50 2.02 -26.48
C SER A 649 -28.97 0.76 -25.83
N LEU A 650 -28.85 -0.30 -26.62
CA LEU A 650 -28.16 -1.54 -26.29
C LEU A 650 -27.03 -1.74 -27.32
N SER A 651 -25.78 -1.56 -26.96
CA SER A 651 -24.68 -1.58 -27.95
C SER A 651 -23.42 -2.35 -27.53
N ASN A 652 -22.76 -3.06 -28.45
CA ASN A 652 -21.48 -3.73 -28.17
C ASN A 652 -21.54 -4.73 -27.00
N ASN A 653 -22.70 -5.32 -26.71
CA ASN A 653 -22.84 -6.31 -25.64
C ASN A 653 -22.70 -7.72 -26.20
N THR A 654 -22.13 -8.62 -25.41
CA THR A 654 -22.08 -10.06 -25.69
C THR A 654 -22.99 -10.78 -24.72
N VAL A 655 -23.95 -11.54 -25.23
CA VAL A 655 -24.82 -12.43 -24.46
C VAL A 655 -24.57 -13.85 -24.94
N THR A 656 -24.10 -14.68 -24.03
CA THR A 656 -23.89 -16.11 -24.26
C THR A 656 -24.74 -16.87 -23.26
N VAL A 657 -25.65 -17.71 -23.75
CA VAL A 657 -26.46 -18.59 -22.91
C VAL A 657 -26.06 -20.02 -23.19
N THR A 658 -25.77 -20.82 -22.16
CA THR A 658 -25.36 -22.22 -22.31
C THR A 658 -26.14 -23.16 -21.40
N GLY A 659 -26.11 -24.45 -21.73
CA GLY A 659 -26.81 -25.50 -20.98
C GLY A 659 -28.26 -25.71 -21.42
N THR A 660 -29.03 -26.43 -20.61
CA THR A 660 -30.41 -26.82 -20.95
C THR A 660 -31.40 -26.13 -20.02
N ILE A 661 -32.39 -25.42 -20.57
CA ILE A 661 -33.57 -25.00 -19.82
C ILE A 661 -34.57 -26.17 -19.72
N GLY A 662 -35.00 -26.49 -18.49
CA GLY A 662 -35.78 -27.70 -18.21
C GLY A 662 -37.25 -27.58 -18.60
N GLY A 663 -37.78 -28.56 -19.34
CA GLY A 663 -39.21 -28.70 -19.66
C GLY A 663 -39.54 -28.50 -21.14
N SER A 664 -40.61 -29.16 -21.60
CA SER A 664 -41.13 -28.94 -22.96
C SER A 664 -41.83 -27.59 -23.01
N GLY A 665 -41.31 -26.65 -23.80
CA GLY A 665 -41.89 -25.31 -23.99
C GLY A 665 -41.31 -24.22 -23.08
N SER A 666 -40.36 -24.55 -22.21
CA SER A 666 -39.61 -23.58 -21.42
C SER A 666 -38.66 -22.77 -22.31
N TYR A 667 -38.45 -21.50 -21.97
CA TYR A 667 -37.73 -20.54 -22.81
C TYR A 667 -36.82 -19.63 -21.99
N PHE A 668 -35.64 -19.32 -22.52
CA PHE A 668 -34.76 -18.30 -21.94
C PHE A 668 -34.23 -17.41 -23.05
N ASP A 669 -34.83 -16.23 -23.20
CA ASP A 669 -34.52 -15.34 -24.31
C ASP A 669 -33.19 -14.58 -24.08
N GLY A 670 -32.46 -14.21 -25.13
CA GLY A 670 -31.30 -13.33 -25.00
C GLY A 670 -31.72 -11.95 -24.51
N VAL A 671 -32.60 -11.30 -25.28
CA VAL A 671 -33.13 -9.97 -24.98
C VAL A 671 -34.66 -9.99 -25.05
N ASP A 672 -35.36 -9.60 -23.98
CA ASP A 672 -36.82 -9.38 -23.99
C ASP A 672 -37.13 -7.89 -24.08
N ILE A 673 -37.97 -7.52 -25.05
CA ILE A 673 -38.43 -6.14 -25.23
C ILE A 673 -39.96 -6.11 -25.20
N SER A 674 -40.49 -5.47 -24.17
CA SER A 674 -41.91 -5.57 -23.84
C SER A 674 -42.44 -4.33 -23.11
N GLY A 675 -43.75 -4.23 -22.98
CA GLY A 675 -44.40 -3.21 -22.15
C GLY A 675 -44.97 -2.02 -22.93
N SER A 676 -46.11 -1.51 -22.46
CA SER A 676 -46.88 -0.45 -23.14
C SER A 676 -46.26 0.93 -23.00
N ALA A 677 -45.33 1.11 -22.06
CA ALA A 677 -44.57 2.35 -21.86
C ALA A 677 -43.28 2.41 -22.68
N THR A 678 -42.95 1.35 -23.43
CA THR A 678 -41.67 1.24 -24.12
C THR A 678 -41.53 2.26 -25.25
N GLY A 679 -40.43 3.01 -25.20
CA GLY A 679 -40.09 4.06 -26.15
C GLY A 679 -39.24 3.57 -27.32
N SER A 680 -38.24 4.35 -27.68
CA SER A 680 -37.34 4.08 -28.80
C SER A 680 -36.10 3.31 -28.33
N TRP A 681 -35.71 2.28 -29.08
CA TRP A 681 -34.50 1.51 -28.84
C TRP A 681 -33.61 1.46 -30.08
N THR A 682 -32.33 1.78 -29.88
CA THR A 682 -31.25 1.56 -30.85
C THR A 682 -30.39 0.38 -30.37
N ILE A 683 -30.34 -0.70 -31.15
CA ILE A 683 -29.68 -1.95 -30.77
C ILE A 683 -28.57 -2.21 -31.77
N THR A 684 -27.31 -2.04 -31.39
CA THR A 684 -26.20 -2.07 -32.37
C THR A 684 -25.00 -2.89 -31.95
N GLU A 685 -24.37 -3.60 -32.88
CA GLU A 685 -23.09 -4.27 -32.63
C GLU A 685 -23.11 -5.28 -31.46
N ASN A 686 -24.28 -5.86 -31.13
CA ASN A 686 -24.37 -6.87 -30.07
C ASN A 686 -24.16 -8.28 -30.65
N THR A 687 -23.56 -9.16 -29.87
CA THR A 687 -23.45 -10.59 -30.16
C THR A 687 -24.35 -11.38 -29.23
N LEU A 688 -25.37 -12.06 -29.77
CA LEU A 688 -26.32 -12.88 -29.03
C LEU A 688 -26.18 -14.33 -29.49
N ASP A 689 -25.55 -15.15 -28.66
CA ASP A 689 -25.28 -16.56 -28.92
C ASP A 689 -26.04 -17.46 -27.95
N GLY A 690 -26.99 -18.22 -28.49
CA GLY A 690 -27.85 -19.09 -27.72
C GLY A 690 -27.22 -20.43 -27.35
N ASN A 691 -26.10 -20.83 -27.98
CA ASN A 691 -25.53 -22.20 -27.88
C ASN A 691 -26.59 -23.32 -27.91
N ASN A 692 -27.65 -23.14 -28.69
CA ASN A 692 -28.82 -24.02 -28.78
C ASN A 692 -29.55 -24.23 -27.43
N VAL A 693 -29.70 -23.16 -26.64
CA VAL A 693 -30.41 -23.15 -25.35
C VAL A 693 -31.90 -23.45 -25.53
N GLY A 694 -32.25 -24.72 -25.53
CA GLY A 694 -33.63 -25.18 -25.62
C GLY A 694 -34.28 -24.95 -27.00
N THR A 695 -35.55 -25.34 -27.12
CA THR A 695 -36.30 -25.34 -28.39
C THR A 695 -37.32 -24.22 -28.53
N ALA A 696 -37.52 -23.41 -27.48
CA ALA A 696 -38.47 -22.29 -27.48
C ALA A 696 -37.82 -20.92 -27.23
N SER A 697 -36.51 -20.88 -26.95
CA SER A 697 -35.77 -19.65 -26.67
C SER A 697 -35.47 -18.86 -27.93
N SER A 698 -35.41 -17.54 -27.79
CA SER A 698 -35.08 -16.63 -28.87
C SER A 698 -33.95 -15.68 -28.54
N GLY A 699 -33.16 -15.28 -29.53
CA GLY A 699 -32.10 -14.30 -29.31
C GLY A 699 -32.66 -12.94 -28.92
N ILE A 700 -33.67 -12.47 -29.66
CA ILE A 700 -34.44 -11.27 -29.31
C ILE A 700 -35.92 -11.58 -29.39
N ARG A 701 -36.67 -11.18 -28.36
CA ARG A 701 -38.13 -11.28 -28.34
C ARG A 701 -38.81 -9.91 -28.28
N LEU A 702 -39.66 -9.64 -29.26
CA LEU A 702 -40.53 -8.46 -29.31
C LEU A 702 -41.96 -8.87 -28.91
N ARG A 703 -42.45 -8.36 -27.78
CA ARG A 703 -43.77 -8.76 -27.24
C ARG A 703 -44.91 -7.96 -27.86
N SER A 704 -46.11 -8.54 -27.85
CA SER A 704 -47.35 -7.90 -28.32
C SER A 704 -47.81 -6.71 -27.46
N SER A 705 -47.19 -6.52 -26.28
CA SER A 705 -47.46 -5.40 -25.37
C SER A 705 -46.82 -4.08 -25.80
N LEU A 706 -45.99 -4.08 -26.85
CA LEU A 706 -45.32 -2.89 -27.35
C LEU A 706 -46.31 -1.90 -28.00
N PRO A 707 -46.20 -0.58 -27.71
CA PRO A 707 -47.09 0.41 -28.29
C PRO A 707 -46.72 0.72 -29.75
N VAL A 708 -47.68 1.27 -30.52
CA VAL A 708 -47.45 1.71 -31.91
C VAL A 708 -46.43 2.85 -32.04
N THR A 709 -46.18 3.57 -30.94
CA THR A 709 -45.19 4.65 -30.86
C THR A 709 -43.77 4.15 -30.63
N ALA A 710 -43.59 2.87 -30.27
CA ALA A 710 -42.26 2.30 -30.09
C ALA A 710 -41.56 2.14 -31.44
N THR A 711 -40.28 2.51 -31.47
CA THR A 711 -39.45 2.43 -32.68
C THR A 711 -38.17 1.66 -32.38
N PHE A 712 -37.87 0.66 -33.19
CA PHE A 712 -36.71 -0.21 -33.01
C PHE A 712 -35.81 -0.13 -34.24
N THR A 713 -34.54 0.20 -34.03
CA THR A 713 -33.50 0.14 -35.07
C THR A 713 -32.41 -0.83 -34.62
N MET A 714 -32.19 -1.89 -35.40
CA MET A 714 -31.21 -2.93 -35.11
C MET A 714 -30.20 -3.05 -36.26
N THR A 715 -28.92 -2.85 -35.98
CA THR A 715 -27.84 -2.88 -37.00
C THR A 715 -26.53 -3.42 -36.45
N GLY A 716 -25.78 -4.19 -37.22
CA GLY A 716 -24.49 -4.75 -36.81
C GLY A 716 -24.59 -5.86 -35.76
N ASN A 717 -25.78 -6.34 -35.44
CA ASN A 717 -25.93 -7.39 -34.44
C ASN A 717 -25.68 -8.78 -35.05
N THR A 718 -25.08 -9.66 -34.28
CA THR A 718 -24.96 -11.09 -34.58
C THR A 718 -25.94 -11.87 -33.71
N VAL A 719 -26.81 -12.67 -34.33
CA VAL A 719 -27.81 -13.49 -33.65
C VAL A 719 -27.74 -14.92 -34.16
N THR A 720 -27.20 -15.82 -33.33
CA THR A 720 -26.89 -17.19 -33.75
C THR A 720 -27.21 -18.24 -32.69
N GLU A 721 -27.43 -19.47 -33.16
CA GLU A 721 -27.65 -20.67 -32.34
C GLU A 721 -28.85 -20.59 -31.37
N TRP A 722 -29.89 -19.84 -31.72
CA TRP A 722 -31.16 -19.84 -30.98
C TRP A 722 -32.18 -20.78 -31.61
N ALA A 723 -33.26 -21.10 -30.88
CA ALA A 723 -34.40 -21.78 -31.49
C ALA A 723 -35.10 -20.85 -32.49
N GLN A 724 -35.28 -19.58 -32.13
CA GLN A 724 -35.63 -18.51 -33.04
C GLN A 724 -34.57 -17.42 -32.93
N GLY A 725 -34.01 -16.92 -34.04
CA GLY A 725 -33.08 -15.79 -33.96
C GLY A 725 -33.78 -14.59 -33.33
N ILE A 726 -34.85 -14.13 -33.99
CA ILE A 726 -35.71 -13.04 -33.53
C ILE A 726 -37.16 -13.50 -33.56
N LEU A 727 -37.84 -13.42 -32.43
CA LEU A 727 -39.25 -13.76 -32.29
C LEU A 727 -40.06 -12.48 -32.05
N SER A 728 -41.01 -12.23 -32.93
CA SER A 728 -42.01 -11.18 -32.77
C SER A 728 -43.37 -11.81 -32.53
N ASP A 729 -43.99 -11.45 -31.41
CA ASP A 729 -45.40 -11.73 -31.16
C ASP A 729 -46.29 -10.84 -32.07
N ALA A 730 -47.61 -10.80 -31.84
CA ALA A 730 -48.54 -9.98 -32.63
C ALA A 730 -48.38 -8.47 -32.37
N LEU A 731 -47.40 -7.84 -33.03
CA LEU A 731 -47.15 -6.39 -32.95
C LEU A 731 -48.33 -5.58 -33.48
N ALA A 732 -48.62 -4.46 -32.81
CA ALA A 732 -49.70 -3.57 -33.22
C ALA A 732 -49.43 -2.97 -34.62
N SER A 733 -50.48 -2.80 -35.42
CA SER A 733 -50.36 -2.19 -36.74
C SER A 733 -49.78 -0.78 -36.64
N GLY A 734 -48.69 -0.52 -37.37
CA GLY A 734 -47.98 0.76 -37.34
C GLY A 734 -46.73 0.79 -36.47
N THR A 735 -46.48 -0.23 -35.62
CA THR A 735 -45.20 -0.37 -34.91
C THR A 735 -44.05 -0.48 -35.91
N ALA A 736 -43.03 0.37 -35.77
CA ALA A 736 -41.91 0.45 -36.69
C ALA A 736 -40.71 -0.36 -36.17
N VAL A 737 -40.43 -1.49 -36.81
CA VAL A 737 -39.26 -2.34 -36.51
C VAL A 737 -38.37 -2.42 -37.75
N LYS A 738 -37.14 -1.92 -37.63
CA LYS A 738 -36.11 -1.96 -38.69
C LYS A 738 -34.91 -2.77 -38.22
N LEU A 739 -34.63 -3.87 -38.89
CA LEU A 739 -33.45 -4.70 -38.68
C LEU A 739 -32.68 -4.73 -39.98
N ARG A 740 -31.57 -4.00 -40.06
CA ARG A 740 -30.77 -3.92 -41.28
C ARG A 740 -29.29 -4.08 -40.96
N ARG A 741 -28.56 -4.78 -41.83
CA ARG A 741 -27.12 -5.08 -41.71
C ARG A 741 -26.77 -5.84 -40.44
N ASN A 742 -27.53 -6.89 -40.16
CA ASN A 742 -27.26 -7.84 -39.08
C ASN A 742 -26.86 -9.21 -39.65
N TRP A 743 -26.13 -9.98 -38.86
CA TRP A 743 -25.82 -11.38 -39.13
C TRP A 743 -26.82 -12.28 -38.38
N ILE A 744 -27.74 -12.92 -39.10
CA ILE A 744 -28.78 -13.78 -38.53
C ILE A 744 -28.64 -15.17 -39.15
N PHE A 745 -27.96 -16.08 -38.47
CA PHE A 745 -27.61 -17.39 -39.01
C PHE A 745 -27.56 -18.46 -37.92
N GLY A 746 -27.46 -19.74 -38.30
CA GLY A 746 -27.25 -20.82 -37.34
C GLY A 746 -28.42 -21.13 -36.40
N ASN A 747 -29.54 -20.41 -36.49
CA ASN A 747 -30.72 -20.64 -35.64
C ASN A 747 -31.49 -21.88 -36.13
N SER A 748 -31.92 -22.75 -35.22
CA SER A 748 -32.51 -24.04 -35.57
C SER A 748 -33.93 -23.94 -36.17
N GLY A 749 -34.64 -22.86 -35.87
CA GLY A 749 -35.95 -22.51 -36.46
C GLY A 749 -35.84 -21.35 -37.45
N TYR A 750 -36.62 -20.29 -37.21
CA TYR A 750 -36.56 -19.09 -38.03
C TYR A 750 -35.41 -18.19 -37.59
N GLY A 751 -34.75 -17.53 -38.54
CA GLY A 751 -33.93 -16.35 -38.26
C GLY A 751 -34.79 -15.21 -37.75
N ILE A 752 -35.94 -14.97 -38.40
CA ILE A 752 -37.00 -14.08 -37.90
C ILE A 752 -38.36 -14.77 -38.02
N SER A 753 -39.05 -14.94 -36.90
CA SER A 753 -40.44 -15.39 -36.82
C SER A 753 -41.33 -14.23 -36.39
N ASN A 754 -42.34 -13.93 -37.19
CA ASN A 754 -43.33 -12.89 -36.94
C ASN A 754 -44.75 -13.47 -36.99
N ALA A 755 -45.63 -12.97 -36.14
CA ALA A 755 -47.03 -13.39 -36.12
C ALA A 755 -47.78 -12.91 -37.38
N ASP A 756 -48.60 -13.79 -37.98
CA ASP A 756 -49.32 -13.50 -39.23
C ASP A 756 -50.27 -12.29 -39.13
N ASN A 757 -50.75 -11.99 -37.92
CA ASN A 757 -51.63 -10.86 -37.62
C ASN A 757 -50.89 -9.60 -37.12
N GLY A 758 -49.55 -9.62 -37.06
CA GLY A 758 -48.72 -8.50 -36.62
C GLY A 758 -48.38 -7.49 -37.72
N ALA A 759 -47.78 -6.37 -37.33
CA ALA A 759 -47.13 -5.44 -38.26
C ALA A 759 -45.98 -6.12 -39.02
N ALA A 760 -45.75 -5.68 -40.27
CA ALA A 760 -44.61 -6.17 -41.05
C ALA A 760 -43.29 -5.65 -40.46
N ILE A 761 -42.26 -6.48 -40.51
CA ILE A 761 -40.93 -6.17 -40.03
C ILE A 761 -40.03 -5.85 -41.23
N ASP A 762 -39.40 -4.67 -41.24
CA ASP A 762 -38.39 -4.28 -42.22
C ASP A 762 -37.08 -4.98 -41.85
N ALA A 763 -36.75 -6.04 -42.58
CA ALA A 763 -35.59 -6.91 -42.35
C ALA A 763 -34.67 -6.99 -43.58
N ILE A 764 -34.64 -5.93 -44.40
CA ILE A 764 -33.77 -5.88 -45.58
C ILE A 764 -32.30 -5.71 -45.19
N LEU A 765 -31.40 -6.00 -46.11
CA LEU A 765 -29.96 -5.82 -45.96
C LEU A 765 -29.37 -6.63 -44.79
N ASN A 766 -29.93 -7.78 -44.44
CA ASN A 766 -29.30 -8.70 -43.47
C ASN A 766 -28.56 -9.82 -44.20
N TYR A 767 -27.58 -10.42 -43.51
CA TYR A 767 -26.93 -11.66 -43.93
C TYR A 767 -27.58 -12.83 -43.20
N TRP A 768 -27.96 -13.87 -43.96
CA TRP A 768 -28.79 -14.98 -43.45
C TRP A 768 -28.02 -16.30 -43.28
N GLY A 769 -26.69 -16.27 -43.36
CA GLY A 769 -25.82 -17.46 -43.29
C GLY A 769 -25.57 -18.16 -44.62
N HIS A 770 -26.12 -17.67 -45.73
CA HIS A 770 -25.88 -18.21 -47.07
C HIS A 770 -26.18 -17.17 -48.16
N ALA A 771 -25.43 -17.22 -49.28
CA ALA A 771 -25.56 -16.28 -50.39
C ALA A 771 -26.96 -16.24 -51.05
N SER A 772 -27.67 -17.37 -51.08
CA SER A 772 -29.05 -17.44 -51.60
C SER A 772 -30.12 -16.83 -50.69
N GLY A 773 -29.74 -16.27 -49.54
CA GLY A 773 -30.64 -15.58 -48.62
C GLY A 773 -31.52 -16.50 -47.79
N PRO A 774 -32.51 -15.93 -47.09
CA PRO A 774 -33.34 -16.68 -46.16
C PRO A 774 -34.33 -17.54 -46.92
N LYS A 775 -34.61 -18.73 -46.39
CA LYS A 775 -35.67 -19.58 -46.93
C LYS A 775 -37.04 -18.97 -46.60
N HIS A 776 -37.88 -18.78 -47.62
CA HIS A 776 -39.29 -18.43 -47.45
C HIS A 776 -40.17 -19.26 -48.41
N ALA A 777 -41.32 -19.75 -47.94
CA ALA A 777 -42.12 -20.76 -48.66
C ALA A 777 -42.51 -20.35 -50.10
N THR A 778 -42.85 -19.08 -50.31
CA THR A 778 -43.30 -18.55 -51.62
C THR A 778 -42.34 -17.53 -52.22
N LEU A 779 -41.88 -16.57 -51.43
CA LEU A 779 -41.02 -15.45 -51.86
C LEU A 779 -39.55 -15.84 -52.16
N ASN A 780 -39.00 -16.89 -51.52
CA ASN A 780 -37.64 -17.37 -51.79
C ASN A 780 -37.50 -18.87 -51.45
N SER A 781 -38.13 -19.73 -52.24
CA SER A 781 -38.20 -21.18 -51.97
C SER A 781 -36.86 -21.91 -52.09
N GLY A 782 -35.90 -21.32 -52.83
CA GLY A 782 -34.53 -21.83 -53.00
C GLY A 782 -33.50 -21.30 -52.00
N GLY A 783 -33.92 -20.43 -51.06
CA GLY A 783 -33.04 -19.92 -50.00
C GLY A 783 -32.50 -21.04 -49.12
N GLN A 784 -31.20 -20.99 -48.80
CA GLN A 784 -30.52 -21.96 -47.93
C GLN A 784 -30.08 -21.34 -46.59
N GLY A 785 -30.20 -20.02 -46.44
CA GLY A 785 -29.98 -19.33 -45.17
C GLY A 785 -31.11 -19.57 -44.18
N ASN A 786 -31.00 -18.96 -42.99
CA ASN A 786 -31.98 -19.08 -41.92
C ASN A 786 -33.40 -18.75 -42.43
N GLN A 787 -34.39 -19.55 -42.03
CA GLN A 787 -35.76 -19.39 -42.52
C GLN A 787 -36.42 -18.09 -42.00
N VAL A 788 -37.32 -17.49 -42.77
CA VAL A 788 -38.17 -16.36 -42.33
C VAL A 788 -39.66 -16.69 -42.49
N SER A 789 -40.50 -16.16 -41.59
CA SER A 789 -41.95 -16.28 -41.67
C SER A 789 -42.56 -15.29 -42.66
N ASN A 790 -43.89 -15.33 -42.83
CA ASN A 790 -44.62 -14.24 -43.48
C ASN A 790 -44.42 -12.93 -42.70
N LYS A 791 -44.72 -11.79 -43.34
CA LYS A 791 -44.66 -10.44 -42.72
C LYS A 791 -43.24 -10.03 -42.27
N VAL A 792 -42.23 -10.61 -42.91
CA VAL A 792 -40.82 -10.20 -42.78
C VAL A 792 -40.36 -9.78 -44.16
N ASP A 793 -40.02 -8.50 -44.31
CA ASP A 793 -39.53 -7.94 -45.57
C ASP A 793 -38.01 -8.09 -45.61
N PHE A 794 -37.52 -9.15 -46.26
CA PHE A 794 -36.10 -9.53 -46.23
C PHE A 794 -35.32 -9.22 -47.52
N ASP A 795 -35.99 -8.69 -48.54
CA ASP A 795 -35.45 -8.51 -49.89
C ASP A 795 -35.33 -7.02 -50.22
N PRO A 796 -34.12 -6.50 -50.52
CA PRO A 796 -32.88 -7.24 -50.75
C PRO A 796 -32.20 -7.74 -49.48
N TRP A 797 -31.42 -8.83 -49.60
CA TRP A 797 -30.52 -9.33 -48.55
C TRP A 797 -29.05 -9.20 -48.97
N HIS A 798 -28.12 -9.35 -48.03
CA HIS A 798 -26.69 -9.45 -48.34
C HIS A 798 -26.25 -10.90 -48.58
N GLN A 799 -25.47 -11.15 -49.64
CA GLN A 799 -25.03 -12.50 -50.00
C GLN A 799 -23.73 -12.93 -49.31
N ASP A 800 -23.00 -11.97 -48.71
CA ASP A 800 -21.76 -12.18 -47.98
C ASP A 800 -21.80 -11.52 -46.60
N GLU A 801 -20.94 -12.01 -45.71
CA GLU A 801 -20.81 -11.54 -44.33
C GLU A 801 -20.16 -10.14 -44.23
N ASP A 802 -19.47 -9.68 -45.27
CA ASP A 802 -18.83 -8.36 -45.32
C ASP A 802 -19.82 -7.25 -45.75
N PHE A 803 -21.08 -7.61 -46.00
CA PHE A 803 -22.14 -6.71 -46.50
C PHE A 803 -21.76 -5.99 -47.81
N ILE A 804 -21.05 -6.66 -48.71
CA ILE A 804 -20.58 -6.10 -49.99
C ILE A 804 -21.62 -6.28 -51.09
N SER A 805 -22.13 -7.50 -51.26
CA SER A 805 -23.04 -7.88 -52.34
C SER A 805 -24.48 -8.02 -51.86
N LEU A 806 -25.42 -7.62 -52.72
CA LEU A 806 -26.86 -7.70 -52.49
C LEU A 806 -27.48 -8.83 -53.31
N SER A 807 -28.70 -9.25 -52.98
CA SER A 807 -29.47 -10.22 -53.74
C SER A 807 -29.52 -9.88 -55.24
N ASP A 808 -29.46 -10.92 -56.07
CA ASP A 808 -29.37 -10.78 -57.53
C ASP A 808 -30.53 -9.93 -58.08
N GLY A 809 -30.19 -8.94 -58.91
CA GLY A 809 -31.17 -8.05 -59.54
C GLY A 809 -31.55 -6.83 -58.72
N THR A 810 -30.93 -6.62 -57.55
CA THR A 810 -31.14 -5.42 -56.73
C THR A 810 -30.63 -4.15 -57.41
N VAL A 811 -31.48 -3.12 -57.45
CA VAL A 811 -31.17 -1.76 -57.89
C VAL A 811 -31.49 -0.81 -56.74
N ARG A 812 -30.53 0.04 -56.34
CA ARG A 812 -30.71 1.03 -55.27
C ARG A 812 -30.89 2.44 -55.85
N ASN A 813 -31.95 3.12 -55.45
CA ASN A 813 -32.04 4.58 -55.59
C ASN A 813 -31.49 5.20 -54.31
N GLU A 814 -30.24 5.70 -54.37
CA GLU A 814 -29.54 6.25 -53.20
C GLU A 814 -30.23 7.50 -52.63
N THR A 815 -30.83 8.33 -53.48
CA THR A 815 -31.47 9.59 -53.04
C THR A 815 -32.78 9.37 -52.29
N GLN A 816 -33.48 8.26 -52.54
CA GLN A 816 -34.76 7.92 -51.92
C GLN A 816 -34.63 6.80 -50.87
N ASP A 817 -33.43 6.24 -50.68
CA ASP A 817 -33.15 5.03 -49.88
C ASP A 817 -34.12 3.87 -50.17
N LYS A 818 -34.36 3.63 -51.46
CA LYS A 818 -35.32 2.61 -51.94
C LYS A 818 -34.66 1.57 -52.84
N TYR A 819 -35.14 0.33 -52.73
CA TYR A 819 -34.62 -0.84 -53.44
C TYR A 819 -35.65 -1.38 -54.43
N TYR A 820 -35.17 -1.86 -55.57
CA TYR A 820 -35.98 -2.34 -56.69
C TYR A 820 -35.37 -3.60 -57.29
N HIS A 821 -36.19 -4.38 -57.99
CA HIS A 821 -35.76 -5.54 -58.80
C HIS A 821 -35.80 -5.26 -60.31
N SER A 822 -35.95 -3.98 -60.70
CA SER A 822 -35.99 -3.56 -62.09
C SER A 822 -35.42 -2.17 -62.23
N ILE A 823 -34.41 -2.05 -63.11
CA ILE A 823 -33.80 -0.76 -63.48
C ILE A 823 -34.89 0.19 -64.02
N GLN A 824 -35.82 -0.30 -64.85
CA GLN A 824 -36.84 0.56 -65.45
C GLN A 824 -37.85 1.07 -64.40
N ILE A 825 -38.18 0.28 -63.38
CA ILE A 825 -39.08 0.74 -62.30
C ILE A 825 -38.39 1.84 -61.49
N ALA A 826 -37.13 1.63 -61.12
CA ALA A 826 -36.34 2.63 -60.41
C ALA A 826 -36.24 3.94 -61.20
N VAL A 827 -36.00 3.85 -62.52
CA VAL A 827 -35.94 5.02 -63.42
C VAL A 827 -37.30 5.71 -63.59
N ASN A 828 -38.40 4.99 -63.55
CA ASN A 828 -39.74 5.59 -63.67
C ASN A 828 -40.17 6.34 -62.40
N GLU A 829 -39.63 5.96 -61.24
CA GLU A 829 -39.94 6.59 -59.95
C GLU A 829 -39.02 7.76 -59.60
N ALA A 830 -37.76 7.73 -60.05
CA ALA A 830 -36.80 8.82 -59.91
C ALA A 830 -37.16 10.03 -60.79
#